data_AF-A0A518K9P7-F1
#
_entry.id   AF-A0A518K9P7-F1
#
_cell.length_a   1.000
_cell.length_b   1.000
_cell.length_c   1.000
_cell.angle_alpha   90.00
_cell.angle_beta   90.00
_cell.angle_gamma   90.00
#
_symmetry.space_group_name_H-M   'P 1'
#
loop_
_entity.id
_entity.type
_entity.pdbx_description
1 polymer ?
#
loop_
_entity_poly.entity_id
_entity_poly.type
_entity_poly.pdbx_seq_one_letter_code
_entity_poly.pdbx_strand_id
1 'polypeptide(L)'
;MNFHRKATRGKRWRYAARGCRLLVAALAMACSPAVASLFQHLDASAPGSLVDLGGQLTWIDLSGNGHNAIDTSAGSGSVSLSYDDSIFPTGLPSVRFNGAGWNNYGRLQLLSPSASDAVLNQAGPNPTGFSMLVVAKGDAGAAASDWNDLLGNTTDVGDGAFLMRYNAGNGVFQGALGGLTVQNNYQGQNNYSGAATVLAFNYDPSQPNGEITLASSLNGYSQTFNLSSQASRDFSNNDPLTLGKAFDTIGRLFVGNIGEVKLYDAALTSQEFASGITALDRKWNASPDGRLDLVIDRATGAATLRTYGSTSIDLAGLRLRSETGSLDPSDWLSITDHYDANNGGDFDAVSPWLKLSQKATDLSEATFGVGTVQPGEVLELGSVFRLGANEDIEAEYADPLTQKAKHVHVRYANAAPADLLPGDFNNDGSVNAADYTVWRDNLCAEVSLPNEVVSNGRISNDDYLTWRDAYGSTAAPAQLAVAVPEPVAVSMLVLPAIMACGIRLSRLSRATGIGALLLATLMLGAPREADAVEATVGVYYYPWWDTHDWDDSLRARMLPEDHAPLAGYTPSSDADLIAEHINQSHRGNISLWATSWWGPGTIEDVVLQQNILTHPRASELTYAIHYESTGRFNGFETPDFSNLVTDFEYLAENVFSDPNYHRIDGRPVVFMYVSRAYFNNPEARQALDDARQALITTHGYDPYVVGDEVFDAGFNSGRAAEFDAMTTYDVFAMSGFSSGTVSQGDIQQANSKYAAAAAAGATVIPAITPGYNDKAVRDGNRATGRYFTGETIEQAGSVFTALIDDAAGPNLDASTGNLLMVNSFNEWHEDTQIEPTVVAPPSSTDNSQTGTDLTTGVTYEGYGYKYLDLLRTHTTEGGPVLIDGDADFDGDLDSDDVVAFVEAWGAEYLHEGVRVGGYASRTSMPDFNYDGVVDFVDWFYVRANVPDAASADLLALLEVPEPDAGLLIGVLIVTAAMRLSTRSVIERDSWRTMVVVQRDGRHCPPGERQE
;
A
#
# COMPACT_ATOMS: atom_id res chain seq x y z
N MET A 1 38.62 -2.22 -39.20
CA MET A 1 39.78 -2.05 -40.11
C MET A 1 40.77 -3.20 -39.88
N ASN A 2 41.53 -3.63 -40.90
CA ASN A 2 42.64 -4.57 -40.72
C ASN A 2 43.92 -3.83 -40.28
N PHE A 3 44.72 -4.42 -39.38
CA PHE A 3 46.18 -4.54 -39.57
C PHE A 3 46.78 -5.62 -38.64
N HIS A 4 48.10 -5.86 -38.72
CA HIS A 4 48.65 -7.22 -38.57
C HIS A 4 50.13 -7.23 -38.10
N ARG A 5 50.49 -8.18 -37.22
CA ARG A 5 51.82 -8.82 -36.99
C ARG A 5 52.97 -8.16 -36.18
N LYS A 6 53.67 -9.08 -35.47
CA LYS A 6 55.09 -9.11 -34.97
C LYS A 6 55.43 -8.23 -33.74
N ALA A 7 56.16 -8.66 -32.70
CA ALA A 7 56.99 -9.83 -32.32
C ALA A 7 58.53 -9.65 -32.32
N THR A 8 59.12 -9.63 -31.11
CA THR A 8 60.57 -9.64 -30.82
C THR A 8 60.90 -10.49 -29.57
N ARG A 9 62.19 -10.76 -29.31
CA ARG A 9 62.62 -12.15 -29.04
C ARG A 9 64.05 -12.33 -28.44
N GLY A 10 64.22 -12.38 -27.11
CA GLY A 10 65.51 -12.75 -26.48
C GLY A 10 65.77 -12.15 -25.08
N LYS A 11 66.73 -12.63 -24.27
CA LYS A 11 67.69 -13.76 -24.39
C LYS A 11 68.18 -14.25 -23.00
N ARG A 12 68.25 -15.59 -22.85
CA ARG A 12 69.00 -16.44 -21.89
C ARG A 12 70.17 -15.83 -21.09
N TRP A 13 70.38 -16.35 -19.87
CA TRP A 13 71.68 -16.93 -19.46
C TRP A 13 71.57 -18.34 -18.82
N ARG A 14 72.39 -18.76 -17.84
CA ARG A 14 72.84 -20.18 -17.73
C ARG A 14 73.52 -20.56 -16.38
N TYR A 15 73.43 -21.86 -16.00
CA TYR A 15 74.25 -22.61 -14.98
C TYR A 15 74.03 -22.27 -13.47
N ALA A 16 74.22 -23.18 -12.49
CA ALA A 16 74.33 -24.66 -12.51
C ALA A 16 74.10 -25.28 -11.10
N ALA A 17 73.82 -26.60 -11.06
CA ALA A 17 73.41 -27.35 -9.87
C ALA A 17 74.51 -27.66 -8.83
N ARG A 18 74.10 -27.70 -7.54
CA ARG A 18 74.58 -28.58 -6.45
C ARG A 18 73.41 -28.80 -5.47
N GLY A 19 73.20 -30.02 -4.98
CA GLY A 19 72.17 -30.27 -3.96
C GLY A 19 71.44 -31.64 -3.94
N CYS A 20 71.68 -32.54 -4.89
CA CYS A 20 70.94 -33.82 -4.96
C CYS A 20 71.40 -34.86 -3.91
N ARG A 21 71.03 -34.66 -2.64
CA ARG A 21 71.15 -35.62 -1.52
C ARG A 21 70.08 -35.40 -0.43
N LEU A 22 68.80 -35.38 -0.80
CA LEU A 22 67.66 -35.46 0.14
C LEU A 22 66.37 -36.07 -0.48
N LEU A 23 66.43 -36.49 -1.74
CA LEU A 23 65.24 -36.72 -2.58
C LEU A 23 64.89 -38.22 -2.69
N VAL A 24 64.74 -38.88 -1.55
CA VAL A 24 64.28 -40.30 -1.44
C VAL A 24 63.31 -40.51 -0.24
N ALA A 25 63.07 -39.48 0.59
CA ALA A 25 62.27 -39.59 1.82
C ALA A 25 60.98 -38.75 1.84
N ALA A 26 60.61 -38.11 0.72
CA ALA A 26 59.48 -37.19 0.60
C ALA A 26 58.65 -37.48 -0.66
N LEU A 27 58.27 -38.75 -0.84
CA LEU A 27 57.45 -39.21 -1.97
C LEU A 27 56.41 -40.25 -1.52
N ALA A 28 55.86 -40.02 -0.33
CA ALA A 28 54.69 -40.66 0.23
C ALA A 28 53.81 -39.57 0.87
N MET A 29 52.51 -39.62 0.66
CA MET A 29 51.48 -38.77 1.29
C MET A 29 51.69 -37.25 1.13
N ALA A 30 51.51 -36.79 -0.10
CA ALA A 30 50.88 -35.49 -0.38
C ALA A 30 49.74 -35.74 -1.36
N CYS A 31 48.62 -36.26 -0.85
CA CYS A 31 47.38 -36.29 -1.62
C CYS A 31 46.79 -34.88 -1.54
N SER A 32 46.62 -34.20 -2.68
CA SER A 32 45.74 -33.04 -2.72
C SER A 32 44.33 -33.50 -2.37
N PRO A 33 43.54 -32.76 -1.57
CA PRO A 33 42.12 -33.05 -1.46
C PRO A 33 41.48 -33.00 -2.85
N ALA A 34 40.46 -33.83 -3.07
CA ALA A 34 39.63 -33.70 -4.25
C ALA A 34 38.95 -32.32 -4.24
N VAL A 35 38.98 -31.62 -5.36
CA VAL A 35 38.22 -30.37 -5.51
C VAL A 35 36.78 -30.79 -5.81
N ALA A 36 35.84 -30.39 -4.95
CA ALA A 36 34.42 -30.68 -5.13
C ALA A 36 33.95 -30.16 -6.49
N SER A 37 33.38 -31.06 -7.31
CA SER A 37 32.78 -30.69 -8.59
C SER A 37 31.26 -30.61 -8.45
N LEU A 38 30.64 -29.75 -9.24
CA LEU A 38 29.19 -29.66 -9.32
C LEU A 38 28.70 -30.87 -10.12
N PHE A 39 28.14 -31.86 -9.44
CA PHE A 39 27.74 -33.15 -10.00
C PHE A 39 26.35 -33.07 -10.64
N GLN A 40 25.46 -32.27 -10.05
CA GLN A 40 24.14 -31.96 -10.60
C GLN A 40 23.76 -30.53 -10.22
N HIS A 41 23.18 -29.78 -11.17
CA HIS A 41 22.63 -28.45 -10.93
C HIS A 41 21.30 -28.30 -11.64
N LEU A 42 20.24 -28.05 -10.87
CA LEU A 42 18.88 -27.85 -11.37
C LEU A 42 18.41 -26.48 -10.91
N ASP A 43 17.89 -25.67 -11.82
CA ASP A 43 17.53 -24.27 -11.57
C ASP A 43 16.22 -23.95 -12.31
N ALA A 44 15.16 -23.61 -11.59
CA ALA A 44 13.84 -23.38 -12.17
C ALA A 44 13.72 -22.01 -12.85
N SER A 45 14.58 -21.05 -12.46
CA SER A 45 14.68 -19.72 -13.08
C SER A 45 15.46 -19.72 -14.40
N ALA A 46 16.21 -20.78 -14.70
CA ALA A 46 17.01 -20.88 -15.91
C ALA A 46 16.12 -21.13 -17.15
N PRO A 47 16.15 -20.26 -18.19
CA PRO A 47 15.26 -20.39 -19.35
C PRO A 47 15.39 -21.74 -20.08
N GLY A 48 14.28 -22.47 -20.18
CA GLY A 48 14.24 -23.78 -20.83
C GLY A 48 14.83 -24.94 -20.01
N SER A 49 15.07 -24.76 -18.71
CA SER A 49 15.51 -25.85 -17.82
C SER A 49 14.42 -26.90 -17.57
N LEU A 50 13.16 -26.62 -17.87
CA LEU A 50 12.03 -27.53 -17.64
C LEU A 50 11.36 -27.87 -18.97
N VAL A 51 11.16 -29.17 -19.20
CA VAL A 51 10.58 -29.71 -20.44
C VAL A 51 9.55 -30.79 -20.09
N ASP A 52 8.29 -30.59 -20.45
CA ASP A 52 7.29 -31.66 -20.45
C ASP A 52 7.35 -32.43 -21.77
N LEU A 53 7.54 -33.75 -21.69
CA LEU A 53 7.56 -34.66 -22.84
C LEU A 53 6.37 -35.64 -22.83
N GLY A 54 5.18 -35.11 -22.61
CA GLY A 54 3.91 -35.82 -22.81
C GLY A 54 3.23 -36.26 -21.51
N GLY A 55 3.22 -35.41 -20.49
CA GLY A 55 2.78 -35.73 -19.13
C GLY A 55 3.91 -36.30 -18.26
N GLN A 56 5.17 -36.01 -18.60
CA GLN A 56 6.32 -36.36 -17.79
C GLN A 56 7.34 -35.21 -17.83
N LEU A 57 7.37 -34.44 -16.74
CA LEU A 57 8.27 -33.30 -16.58
C LEU A 57 9.72 -33.76 -16.41
N THR A 58 10.63 -33.09 -17.12
CA THR A 58 12.08 -33.29 -17.02
C THR A 58 12.74 -31.96 -16.66
N TRP A 59 13.55 -31.94 -15.60
CA TRP A 59 14.38 -30.81 -15.19
C TRP A 59 15.82 -31.06 -15.67
N ILE A 60 16.30 -30.19 -16.55
CA ILE A 60 17.58 -30.31 -17.25
C ILE A 60 18.74 -29.95 -16.31
N ASP A 61 19.76 -30.80 -16.29
CA ASP A 61 20.98 -30.62 -15.51
C ASP A 61 21.95 -29.63 -16.19
N LEU A 62 22.20 -28.53 -15.49
CA LEU A 62 23.06 -27.43 -15.92
C LEU A 62 24.54 -27.65 -15.55
N SER A 63 24.88 -28.68 -14.78
CA SER A 63 26.27 -29.00 -14.46
C SER A 63 27.07 -29.50 -15.68
N GLY A 64 26.36 -30.01 -16.70
CA GLY A 64 26.94 -30.60 -17.90
C GLY A 64 27.23 -32.10 -17.80
N ASN A 65 26.95 -32.74 -16.66
CA ASN A 65 27.10 -34.20 -16.50
C ASN A 65 25.93 -34.99 -17.13
N GLY A 66 24.78 -34.34 -17.36
CA GLY A 66 23.61 -34.92 -18.02
C GLY A 66 22.69 -35.68 -17.05
N HIS A 67 22.77 -35.36 -15.76
CA HIS A 67 21.93 -35.95 -14.71
C HIS A 67 20.58 -35.21 -14.61
N ASN A 68 19.84 -35.17 -15.72
CA ASN A 68 18.50 -34.58 -15.73
C ASN A 68 17.58 -35.28 -14.72
N ALA A 69 16.85 -34.51 -13.92
CA ALA A 69 15.85 -35.05 -13.03
C ALA A 69 14.52 -35.30 -13.78
N ILE A 70 13.82 -36.37 -13.42
CA ILE A 70 12.66 -36.87 -14.17
C ILE A 70 11.47 -37.10 -13.23
N ASP A 71 10.27 -36.67 -13.62
CA ASP A 71 9.04 -36.94 -12.87
C ASP A 71 8.75 -38.46 -12.82
N THR A 72 8.54 -38.96 -11.60
CA THR A 72 8.24 -40.36 -11.30
C THR A 72 6.97 -40.52 -10.47
N SER A 73 6.09 -39.52 -10.45
CA SER A 73 4.81 -39.45 -9.69
C SER A 73 3.69 -40.33 -10.29
N ALA A 74 4.05 -41.41 -10.99
CA ALA A 74 3.22 -42.09 -11.99
C ALA A 74 1.85 -42.57 -11.44
N GLY A 75 0.80 -41.77 -11.69
CA GLY A 75 -0.58 -42.05 -11.25
C GLY A 75 -0.84 -41.78 -9.76
N SER A 76 0.10 -41.11 -9.08
CA SER A 76 0.11 -40.91 -7.63
C SER A 76 0.54 -39.49 -7.23
N GLY A 77 0.25 -38.47 -8.04
CA GLY A 77 0.63 -37.06 -7.80
C GLY A 77 1.10 -36.38 -9.08
N SER A 78 1.65 -35.17 -8.97
CA SER A 78 2.28 -34.45 -10.09
C SER A 78 3.36 -33.48 -9.64
N VAL A 79 4.32 -33.22 -10.54
CA VAL A 79 5.26 -32.10 -10.44
C VAL A 79 4.97 -31.14 -11.60
N SER A 80 4.95 -29.83 -11.34
CA SER A 80 4.65 -28.80 -12.34
C SER A 80 5.58 -27.59 -12.20
N LEU A 81 5.74 -26.81 -13.27
CA LEU A 81 6.34 -25.48 -13.18
C LEU A 81 5.30 -24.50 -12.62
N SER A 82 5.72 -23.66 -11.67
CA SER A 82 4.95 -22.53 -11.14
C SER A 82 5.60 -21.21 -11.55
N TYR A 83 4.76 -20.28 -11.98
CA TYR A 83 5.10 -18.88 -12.24
C TYR A 83 4.47 -17.93 -11.19
N ASP A 84 3.97 -18.50 -10.09
CA ASP A 84 3.49 -17.76 -8.92
C ASP A 84 4.67 -17.06 -8.24
N ASP A 85 4.71 -15.74 -8.38
CA ASP A 85 5.75 -14.83 -7.89
C ASP A 85 5.64 -14.54 -6.38
N SER A 86 4.50 -14.83 -5.76
CA SER A 86 4.33 -14.77 -4.29
C SER A 86 5.07 -15.90 -3.55
N ILE A 87 5.53 -16.93 -4.27
CA ILE A 87 6.25 -18.06 -3.69
C ILE A 87 7.63 -17.63 -3.21
N PHE A 88 8.51 -17.19 -4.10
CA PHE A 88 9.86 -16.74 -3.75
C PHE A 88 9.87 -15.21 -3.78
N PRO A 89 10.37 -14.51 -2.74
CA PRO A 89 10.39 -13.04 -2.72
C PRO A 89 10.97 -12.41 -3.99
N THR A 90 11.92 -13.05 -4.67
CA THR A 90 12.49 -12.57 -5.95
C THR A 90 11.61 -12.78 -7.19
N GLY A 91 10.37 -13.24 -7.06
CA GLY A 91 9.46 -13.53 -8.18
C GLY A 91 9.92 -14.66 -9.11
N LEU A 92 10.96 -15.41 -8.73
CA LEU A 92 11.56 -16.41 -9.60
C LEU A 92 10.69 -17.68 -9.70
N PRO A 93 10.46 -18.20 -10.93
CA PRO A 93 9.62 -19.38 -11.13
C PRO A 93 10.26 -20.63 -10.53
N SER A 94 9.41 -21.59 -10.13
CA SER A 94 9.80 -22.71 -9.28
C SER A 94 9.15 -24.03 -9.67
N VAL A 95 9.72 -25.15 -9.21
CA VAL A 95 9.14 -26.48 -9.39
C VAL A 95 8.20 -26.80 -8.23
N ARG A 96 6.91 -26.85 -8.52
CA ARG A 96 5.81 -27.16 -7.61
C ARG A 96 5.63 -28.66 -7.46
N PHE A 97 5.60 -29.15 -6.23
CA PHE A 97 5.30 -30.52 -5.87
C PHE A 97 3.88 -30.59 -5.31
N ASN A 98 2.96 -31.22 -6.07
CA ASN A 98 1.54 -31.28 -5.72
C ASN A 98 1.19 -32.62 -5.06
N GLY A 99 0.33 -32.59 -4.05
CA GLY A 99 -0.11 -33.80 -3.36
C GLY A 99 -1.28 -33.58 -2.42
N ALA A 100 -2.02 -34.65 -2.11
CA ALA A 100 -3.14 -34.64 -1.17
C ALA A 100 -3.36 -36.05 -0.57
N GLY A 101 -2.64 -36.33 0.52
CA GLY A 101 -2.74 -37.59 1.27
C GLY A 101 -1.76 -38.68 0.84
N TRP A 102 -1.67 -39.73 1.67
CA TRP A 102 -0.62 -40.76 1.73
C TRP A 102 -0.08 -41.33 0.40
N ASN A 103 -0.92 -41.45 -0.61
CA ASN A 103 -0.60 -42.04 -1.93
C ASN A 103 -0.72 -41.02 -3.09
N ASN A 104 -0.68 -39.72 -2.79
CA ASN A 104 -0.82 -38.64 -3.76
C ASN A 104 0.21 -37.52 -3.47
N TYR A 105 1.35 -37.56 -4.14
CA TYR A 105 2.54 -36.74 -3.93
C TYR A 105 3.38 -36.60 -5.22
N GLY A 106 3.91 -35.41 -5.48
CA GLY A 106 4.93 -35.20 -6.51
C GLY A 106 6.27 -35.82 -6.11
N ARG A 107 7.02 -36.36 -7.09
CA ARG A 107 8.37 -36.89 -6.90
C ARG A 107 9.22 -36.79 -8.17
N LEU A 108 10.35 -36.09 -8.07
CA LEU A 108 11.40 -36.14 -9.08
C LEU A 108 12.49 -37.15 -8.70
N GLN A 109 12.87 -38.02 -9.62
CA GLN A 109 14.14 -38.74 -9.52
C GLN A 109 15.27 -37.77 -9.88
N LEU A 110 16.16 -37.48 -8.94
CA LEU A 110 17.39 -36.70 -9.17
C LEU A 110 18.46 -37.54 -9.86
N LEU A 111 18.84 -38.66 -9.25
CA LEU A 111 19.94 -39.52 -9.72
C LEU A 111 19.43 -40.94 -9.93
N SER A 112 19.90 -41.61 -10.98
CA SER A 112 19.69 -43.05 -11.14
C SER A 112 20.36 -43.83 -10.00
N PRO A 113 19.95 -45.08 -9.70
CA PRO A 113 20.59 -45.91 -8.67
C PRO A 113 22.12 -45.94 -8.71
N SER A 114 22.71 -46.07 -9.90
CA SER A 114 24.16 -46.11 -10.10
C SER A 114 24.86 -44.75 -9.94
N ALA A 115 24.13 -43.64 -10.10
CA ALA A 115 24.64 -42.30 -9.83
C ALA A 115 24.44 -41.92 -8.35
N SER A 116 23.39 -42.45 -7.71
CA SER A 116 23.18 -42.35 -6.26
C SER A 116 24.27 -43.13 -5.49
N ASP A 117 24.56 -44.37 -5.88
CA ASP A 117 25.71 -45.15 -5.38
C ASP A 117 27.04 -44.40 -5.55
N ALA A 118 27.30 -43.83 -6.73
CA ALA A 118 28.54 -43.08 -7.00
C ALA A 118 28.79 -41.86 -6.08
N VAL A 119 27.73 -41.29 -5.48
CA VAL A 119 27.82 -40.16 -4.53
C VAL A 119 27.79 -40.65 -3.08
N LEU A 120 26.87 -41.56 -2.76
CA LEU A 120 26.56 -41.97 -1.39
C LEU A 120 27.43 -43.13 -0.87
N ASN A 121 28.11 -43.88 -1.76
CA ASN A 121 28.96 -44.99 -1.38
C ASN A 121 30.39 -44.53 -1.02
N GLN A 122 30.58 -44.19 0.25
CA GLN A 122 31.83 -43.63 0.78
C GLN A 122 32.67 -44.70 1.52
N ALA A 123 32.44 -45.99 1.22
CA ALA A 123 33.17 -47.14 1.77
C ALA A 123 34.57 -47.36 1.16
N GLY A 124 34.93 -46.58 0.14
CA GLY A 124 36.20 -46.70 -0.58
C GLY A 124 37.43 -46.26 0.23
N PRO A 125 38.65 -46.55 -0.25
CA PRO A 125 39.90 -46.19 0.43
C PRO A 125 40.24 -44.69 0.37
N ASN A 126 39.56 -43.91 -0.46
CA ASN A 126 39.71 -42.46 -0.61
C ASN A 126 38.31 -41.82 -0.71
N PRO A 127 37.52 -41.75 0.38
CA PRO A 127 36.21 -41.12 0.36
C PRO A 127 36.36 -39.61 0.12
N THR A 128 35.47 -39.04 -0.69
CA THR A 128 35.47 -37.61 -1.07
C THR A 128 34.44 -36.79 -0.29
N GLY A 129 33.39 -37.44 0.22
CA GLY A 129 32.24 -36.77 0.81
C GLY A 129 31.24 -36.32 -0.24
N PHE A 130 30.28 -35.50 0.17
CA PHE A 130 29.33 -34.85 -0.74
C PHE A 130 28.68 -33.64 -0.05
N SER A 131 28.17 -32.70 -0.84
CA SER A 131 27.35 -31.59 -0.35
C SER A 131 26.08 -31.43 -1.18
N MET A 132 24.97 -31.09 -0.53
CA MET A 132 23.68 -30.84 -1.17
C MET A 132 23.06 -29.55 -0.63
N LEU A 133 22.66 -28.65 -1.52
CA LEU A 133 21.97 -27.40 -1.21
C LEU A 133 20.66 -27.37 -1.99
N VAL A 134 19.53 -27.13 -1.32
CA VAL A 134 18.17 -27.12 -1.88
C VAL A 134 17.48 -25.84 -1.45
N VAL A 135 16.97 -25.07 -2.41
CA VAL A 135 16.12 -23.91 -2.15
C VAL A 135 14.66 -24.34 -2.21
N ALA A 136 13.95 -24.27 -1.09
CA ALA A 136 12.56 -24.73 -0.98
C ALA A 136 11.68 -23.81 -0.12
N LYS A 137 10.38 -23.77 -0.43
CA LYS A 137 9.32 -23.20 0.41
C LYS A 137 8.26 -24.28 0.62
N GLY A 138 8.01 -24.65 1.86
CA GLY A 138 6.99 -25.64 2.22
C GLY A 138 5.60 -25.02 2.33
N ASP A 139 4.57 -25.82 2.05
CA ASP A 139 3.19 -25.47 2.39
C ASP A 139 2.93 -25.69 3.90
N ALA A 140 1.87 -25.06 4.42
CA ALA A 140 1.42 -25.27 5.80
C ALA A 140 0.71 -26.62 5.95
N GLY A 141 1.25 -27.49 6.82
CA GLY A 141 0.57 -28.67 7.36
C GLY A 141 0.03 -29.67 6.32
N ALA A 142 0.87 -30.54 5.78
CA ALA A 142 0.39 -31.65 4.96
C ALA A 142 -0.54 -32.56 5.80
N ALA A 143 -1.75 -32.84 5.28
CA ALA A 143 -2.88 -33.47 6.00
C ALA A 143 -2.67 -34.95 6.47
N ALA A 144 -1.42 -35.40 6.56
CA ALA A 144 -1.02 -36.71 7.08
C ALA A 144 0.19 -36.64 8.04
N SER A 145 0.97 -35.55 8.06
CA SER A 145 2.24 -35.43 8.80
C SER A 145 2.84 -34.02 8.65
N ASP A 146 3.30 -33.41 9.75
CA ASP A 146 4.09 -32.17 9.70
C ASP A 146 5.51 -32.39 9.14
N TRP A 147 6.02 -33.63 9.22
CA TRP A 147 7.29 -34.01 8.60
C TRP A 147 7.17 -34.11 7.08
N ASN A 148 7.98 -33.32 6.39
CA ASN A 148 8.14 -33.24 4.95
C ASN A 148 9.50 -33.87 4.57
N ASP A 149 9.48 -35.05 3.95
CA ASP A 149 10.68 -35.68 3.39
C ASP A 149 11.03 -34.98 2.07
N LEU A 150 12.14 -34.22 2.06
CA LEU A 150 12.49 -33.28 1.00
C LEU A 150 13.41 -33.89 -0.07
N LEU A 151 14.44 -34.61 0.34
CA LEU A 151 15.45 -35.18 -0.55
C LEU A 151 16.04 -36.46 0.07
N GLY A 152 16.05 -37.58 -0.65
CA GLY A 152 16.68 -38.82 -0.15
C GLY A 152 16.62 -40.00 -1.11
N ASN A 153 17.34 -41.07 -0.79
CA ASN A 153 17.20 -42.38 -1.47
C ASN A 153 16.17 -43.29 -0.77
N THR A 154 15.93 -43.08 0.53
CA THR A 154 14.96 -43.83 1.32
C THR A 154 14.34 -42.94 2.40
N THR A 155 13.19 -43.37 2.92
CA THR A 155 12.49 -42.78 4.06
C THR A 155 12.88 -43.41 5.40
N ASP A 156 13.45 -44.63 5.41
CA ASP A 156 13.89 -45.31 6.63
C ASP A 156 15.35 -44.95 6.94
N VAL A 157 15.67 -44.74 8.20
CA VAL A 157 16.94 -44.12 8.65
C VAL A 157 18.02 -45.15 9.01
N GLY A 158 18.01 -46.31 8.33
CA GLY A 158 18.91 -47.45 8.59
C GLY A 158 20.29 -47.37 7.92
N ASP A 159 21.04 -48.48 7.96
CA ASP A 159 22.27 -48.66 7.17
C ASP A 159 21.96 -48.51 5.66
N GLY A 160 22.80 -47.80 4.91
CA GLY A 160 22.57 -47.52 3.48
C GLY A 160 21.55 -46.39 3.19
N ALA A 161 21.12 -45.64 4.20
CA ALA A 161 20.18 -44.54 4.06
C ALA A 161 20.85 -43.16 3.99
N PHE A 162 20.28 -42.26 3.19
CA PHE A 162 20.47 -40.82 3.23
C PHE A 162 19.13 -40.08 3.02
N LEU A 163 18.83 -39.12 3.91
CA LEU A 163 17.59 -38.33 3.88
C LEU A 163 17.78 -36.94 4.48
N MET A 164 17.30 -35.90 3.79
CA MET A 164 17.06 -34.55 4.29
C MET A 164 15.55 -34.35 4.45
N ARG A 165 15.09 -33.91 5.62
CA ARG A 165 13.67 -33.62 5.89
C ARG A 165 13.51 -32.50 6.90
N TYR A 166 12.36 -31.84 6.91
CA TYR A 166 12.02 -30.83 7.91
C TYR A 166 10.62 -31.06 8.48
N ASN A 167 10.33 -30.48 9.64
CA ASN A 167 9.00 -30.44 10.23
C ASN A 167 8.41 -29.03 10.08
N ALA A 168 7.21 -28.95 9.50
CA ALA A 168 6.56 -27.68 9.20
C ALA A 168 6.10 -26.92 10.45
N GLY A 169 5.68 -27.62 11.51
CA GLY A 169 5.02 -27.04 12.69
C GLY A 169 5.91 -26.82 13.92
N ASN A 170 7.24 -27.05 13.82
CA ASN A 170 8.17 -26.75 14.92
C ASN A 170 9.61 -26.40 14.48
N GLY A 171 9.85 -26.10 13.20
CA GLY A 171 11.15 -25.63 12.72
C GLY A 171 12.30 -26.64 12.81
N VAL A 172 12.04 -27.94 13.02
CA VAL A 172 13.12 -28.94 13.12
C VAL A 172 13.54 -29.43 11.73
N PHE A 173 14.80 -29.18 11.35
CA PHE A 173 15.46 -29.70 10.15
C PHE A 173 16.40 -30.85 10.52
N GLN A 174 16.31 -31.96 9.78
CA GLN A 174 17.05 -33.20 10.03
C GLN A 174 17.79 -33.69 8.77
N GLY A 175 18.98 -34.23 9.00
CA GLY A 175 19.69 -35.09 8.07
C GLY A 175 19.90 -36.47 8.69
N ALA A 176 19.59 -37.54 7.95
CA ALA A 176 19.90 -38.92 8.33
C ALA A 176 20.94 -39.52 7.39
N LEU A 177 21.84 -40.33 7.94
CA LEU A 177 22.98 -40.93 7.24
C LEU A 177 23.39 -42.25 7.93
N GLY A 178 23.14 -43.39 7.27
CA GLY A 178 23.62 -44.72 7.68
C GLY A 178 23.33 -45.10 9.14
N GLY A 179 22.08 -45.06 9.59
CA GLY A 179 21.71 -45.37 10.97
C GLY A 179 21.76 -44.18 11.94
N LEU A 180 22.43 -43.08 11.58
CA LEU A 180 22.44 -41.84 12.38
C LEU A 180 21.36 -40.86 11.87
N THR A 181 20.72 -40.15 12.79
CA THR A 181 19.98 -38.91 12.49
C THR A 181 20.61 -37.77 13.28
N VAL A 182 20.87 -36.65 12.61
CA VAL A 182 21.30 -35.38 13.17
C VAL A 182 20.25 -34.32 12.87
N GLN A 183 20.13 -33.32 13.74
CA GLN A 183 19.06 -32.32 13.67
C GLN A 183 19.50 -31.00 14.31
N ASN A 184 18.84 -29.90 13.96
CA ASN A 184 18.90 -28.69 14.78
C ASN A 184 18.25 -28.94 16.17
N ASN A 185 18.77 -28.25 17.18
CA ASN A 185 18.19 -28.22 18.53
C ASN A 185 17.19 -27.06 18.69
N TYR A 186 16.71 -26.49 17.58
CA TYR A 186 15.82 -25.34 17.58
C TYR A 186 14.39 -25.77 17.92
N GLN A 187 13.75 -25.10 18.89
CA GLN A 187 12.34 -25.30 19.26
C GLN A 187 11.59 -23.96 19.45
N GLY A 188 12.05 -22.88 18.79
CA GLY A 188 11.26 -21.67 18.58
C GLY A 188 10.20 -21.90 17.48
N GLN A 189 9.16 -21.07 17.44
CA GLN A 189 7.98 -21.25 16.58
C GLN A 189 8.17 -20.90 15.09
N ASN A 190 9.39 -21.03 14.55
CA ASN A 190 9.68 -20.74 13.16
C ASN A 190 9.25 -21.90 12.26
N ASN A 191 7.99 -21.86 11.85
CA ASN A 191 7.40 -22.81 10.92
C ASN A 191 8.14 -22.76 9.58
N TYR A 192 8.63 -23.91 9.10
CA TYR A 192 9.21 -24.03 7.75
C TYR A 192 8.15 -23.94 6.62
N SER A 193 6.87 -23.82 6.97
CA SER A 193 5.80 -23.49 6.04
C SER A 193 5.72 -21.98 5.77
N GLY A 194 5.61 -21.59 4.50
CA GLY A 194 5.46 -20.20 4.08
C GLY A 194 6.79 -19.46 3.84
N ALA A 195 7.83 -19.75 4.61
CA ALA A 195 9.15 -19.13 4.46
C ALA A 195 10.03 -19.83 3.42
N ALA A 196 10.51 -19.08 2.42
CA ALA A 196 11.47 -19.57 1.43
C ALA A 196 12.86 -19.73 2.04
N THR A 197 13.47 -20.92 1.91
CA THR A 197 14.65 -21.31 2.70
C THR A 197 15.68 -22.07 1.85
N VAL A 198 16.97 -21.77 2.05
CA VAL A 198 18.06 -22.65 1.60
C VAL A 198 18.36 -23.68 2.67
N LEU A 199 18.05 -24.96 2.40
CA LEU A 199 18.35 -26.10 3.27
C LEU A 199 19.56 -26.85 2.73
N ALA A 200 20.56 -27.10 3.59
CA ALA A 200 21.87 -27.56 3.17
C ALA A 200 22.45 -28.67 4.06
N PHE A 201 23.14 -29.61 3.43
CA PHE A 201 23.81 -30.76 4.04
C PHE A 201 25.23 -30.91 3.45
N ASN A 202 26.22 -31.17 4.30
CA ASN A 202 27.59 -31.48 3.88
C ASN A 202 28.11 -32.67 4.70
N TYR A 203 28.64 -33.70 4.06
CA TYR A 203 29.34 -34.79 4.74
C TYR A 203 30.82 -34.78 4.35
N ASP A 204 31.69 -34.47 5.33
CA ASP A 204 33.14 -34.53 5.18
C ASP A 204 33.70 -35.82 5.80
N PRO A 205 34.25 -36.75 4.99
CA PRO A 205 34.86 -37.98 5.48
C PRO A 205 36.30 -37.78 6.01
N SER A 206 36.87 -36.57 5.96
CA SER A 206 38.28 -36.28 6.32
C SER A 206 38.63 -36.67 7.76
N GLN A 207 37.67 -36.58 8.68
CA GLN A 207 37.85 -36.99 10.07
C GLN A 207 37.79 -38.52 10.24
N PRO A 208 38.40 -39.09 11.31
CA PRO A 208 38.47 -40.54 11.52
C PRO A 208 37.11 -41.28 11.49
N ASN A 209 36.03 -40.63 11.92
CA ASN A 209 34.67 -41.15 11.77
C ASN A 209 33.89 -40.48 10.63
N GLY A 210 34.23 -39.23 10.27
CA GLY A 210 33.47 -38.34 9.39
C GLY A 210 32.64 -37.32 10.17
N GLU A 211 32.33 -36.19 9.54
CA GLU A 211 31.50 -35.10 10.08
C GLU A 211 30.35 -34.76 9.13
N ILE A 212 29.19 -34.41 9.69
CA ILE A 212 28.05 -33.85 8.96
C ILE A 212 27.87 -32.39 9.38
N THR A 213 27.75 -31.46 8.44
CA THR A 213 27.25 -30.11 8.72
C THR A 213 25.85 -29.95 8.13
N LEU A 214 24.88 -29.60 8.98
CA LEU A 214 23.55 -29.14 8.57
C LEU A 214 23.52 -27.61 8.60
N ALA A 215 22.86 -26.98 7.62
CA ALA A 215 22.61 -25.54 7.63
C ALA A 215 21.26 -25.17 7.01
N SER A 216 20.72 -24.02 7.40
CA SER A 216 19.40 -23.49 6.99
C SER A 216 19.44 -21.96 6.99
N SER A 217 19.17 -21.30 5.85
CA SER A 217 19.29 -19.83 5.78
C SER A 217 18.27 -19.08 6.65
N LEU A 218 17.05 -19.63 6.81
CA LEU A 218 15.94 -19.04 7.58
C LEU A 218 16.32 -18.46 8.95
N ASN A 219 17.22 -19.13 9.69
CA ASN A 219 17.67 -18.72 11.03
C ASN A 219 19.19 -18.46 11.08
N GLY A 220 19.87 -18.39 9.94
CA GLY A 220 21.35 -18.42 9.86
C GLY A 220 21.99 -19.69 10.42
N TYR A 221 21.21 -20.75 10.64
CA TYR A 221 21.63 -21.96 11.34
C TYR A 221 22.72 -22.70 10.54
N SER A 222 23.78 -23.11 11.24
CA SER A 222 24.82 -23.99 10.74
C SER A 222 25.46 -24.74 11.90
N GLN A 223 25.47 -26.08 11.87
CA GLN A 223 26.02 -26.91 12.95
C GLN A 223 26.68 -28.18 12.42
N THR A 224 27.87 -28.48 12.94
CA THR A 224 28.65 -29.67 12.61
C THR A 224 28.50 -30.75 13.68
N PHE A 225 28.31 -32.00 13.25
CA PHE A 225 28.10 -33.19 14.07
C PHE A 225 29.16 -34.23 13.72
N ASN A 226 29.83 -34.78 14.72
CA ASN A 226 30.76 -35.90 14.52
C ASN A 226 30.00 -37.23 14.43
N LEU A 227 30.32 -38.06 13.44
CA LEU A 227 29.76 -39.41 13.37
C LEU A 227 30.26 -40.25 14.57
N SER A 228 29.35 -40.97 15.23
CA SER A 228 29.73 -42.14 16.03
C SER A 228 30.16 -43.27 15.08
N SER A 229 31.01 -44.19 15.52
CA SER A 229 31.77 -45.09 14.64
C SER A 229 30.88 -46.00 13.77
N GLN A 230 30.63 -45.61 12.51
CA GLN A 230 29.92 -46.42 11.52
C GLN A 230 30.90 -47.35 10.78
N ALA A 231 30.46 -48.59 10.53
CA ALA A 231 31.34 -49.68 10.10
C ALA A 231 31.48 -49.83 8.57
N SER A 232 30.57 -49.26 7.78
CA SER A 232 30.56 -49.35 6.31
C SER A 232 30.99 -48.06 5.61
N ARG A 233 30.55 -46.88 6.10
CA ARG A 233 30.51 -45.61 5.35
C ARG A 233 29.80 -45.71 3.98
N ASP A 234 28.91 -46.70 3.81
CA ASP A 234 28.06 -46.83 2.63
C ASP A 234 26.66 -46.31 2.98
N PHE A 235 26.23 -45.25 2.29
CA PHE A 235 24.93 -44.60 2.47
C PHE A 235 24.01 -44.81 1.27
N SER A 236 24.39 -45.76 0.40
CA SER A 236 23.60 -46.21 -0.74
C SER A 236 22.84 -47.51 -0.41
N ASN A 237 21.77 -47.75 -1.15
CA ASN A 237 20.92 -48.95 -0.99
C ASN A 237 20.46 -49.55 -2.34
N ASN A 238 20.95 -49.03 -3.47
CA ASN A 238 20.48 -49.28 -4.86
C ASN A 238 19.13 -48.63 -5.23
N ASP A 239 18.55 -47.76 -4.41
CA ASP A 239 17.46 -46.87 -4.83
C ASP A 239 18.01 -45.58 -5.46
N PRO A 240 17.24 -44.89 -6.32
CA PRO A 240 17.62 -43.59 -6.85
C PRO A 240 17.53 -42.49 -5.78
N LEU A 241 18.33 -41.44 -5.93
CA LEU A 241 18.14 -40.20 -5.16
C LEU A 241 16.92 -39.46 -5.70
N THR A 242 16.03 -38.99 -4.82
CA THR A 242 14.75 -38.35 -5.18
C THR A 242 14.55 -37.02 -4.44
N LEU A 243 13.80 -36.10 -5.06
CA LEU A 243 13.13 -34.98 -4.38
C LEU A 243 11.68 -35.36 -4.09
N GLY A 244 11.20 -34.93 -2.94
CA GLY A 244 9.91 -35.35 -2.39
C GLY A 244 9.98 -36.75 -1.76
N LYS A 245 8.80 -37.35 -1.56
CA LYS A 245 8.65 -38.58 -0.78
C LYS A 245 9.33 -39.80 -1.44
N ALA A 246 10.30 -40.39 -0.75
CA ALA A 246 10.93 -41.65 -1.13
C ALA A 246 9.99 -42.88 -0.91
N PHE A 247 10.49 -44.09 -1.17
CA PHE A 247 9.72 -45.24 -1.68
C PHE A 247 8.72 -45.99 -0.77
N ASP A 248 8.32 -45.45 0.39
CA ASP A 248 7.51 -46.19 1.38
C ASP A 248 5.99 -45.87 1.43
N THR A 249 5.33 -46.34 2.49
CA THR A 249 3.91 -46.09 2.79
C THR A 249 3.68 -45.15 4.00
N ILE A 250 4.67 -44.42 4.47
CA ILE A 250 4.54 -43.44 5.58
C ILE A 250 4.07 -42.09 5.03
N GLY A 251 3.17 -41.41 5.74
CA GLY A 251 2.52 -40.17 5.31
C GLY A 251 3.38 -38.90 5.26
N ARG A 252 4.72 -39.01 5.28
CA ARG A 252 5.65 -37.87 5.21
C ARG A 252 5.85 -37.46 3.75
N LEU A 253 5.18 -36.38 3.33
CA LEU A 253 5.20 -35.89 1.95
C LEU A 253 5.78 -34.48 1.94
N PHE A 254 6.59 -34.12 0.95
CA PHE A 254 6.85 -32.72 0.63
C PHE A 254 5.73 -32.20 -0.28
N VAL A 255 5.06 -31.14 0.16
CA VAL A 255 4.15 -30.33 -0.67
C VAL A 255 4.63 -28.88 -0.53
N GLY A 256 4.88 -28.23 -1.66
CA GLY A 256 5.63 -26.98 -1.68
C GLY A 256 6.30 -26.71 -3.03
N ASN A 257 7.23 -25.77 -3.03
CA ASN A 257 7.96 -25.32 -4.22
C ASN A 257 9.47 -25.42 -4.01
N ILE A 258 10.21 -25.78 -5.06
CA ILE A 258 11.68 -25.87 -5.08
C ILE A 258 12.23 -24.98 -6.20
N GLY A 259 13.11 -24.04 -5.86
CA GLY A 259 13.70 -23.09 -6.82
C GLY A 259 14.96 -23.62 -7.49
N GLU A 260 15.92 -24.10 -6.69
CA GLU A 260 17.24 -24.52 -7.18
C GLU A 260 17.84 -25.64 -6.31
N VAL A 261 18.56 -26.57 -6.95
CA VAL A 261 19.24 -27.69 -6.30
C VAL A 261 20.67 -27.81 -6.83
N LYS A 262 21.64 -27.94 -5.92
CA LYS A 262 23.06 -28.19 -6.23
C LYS A 262 23.57 -29.37 -5.43
N LEU A 263 24.18 -30.33 -6.14
CA LEU A 263 24.80 -31.51 -5.56
C LEU A 263 26.27 -31.56 -5.98
N TYR A 264 27.16 -31.83 -5.01
CA TYR A 264 28.60 -31.90 -5.19
C TYR A 264 29.14 -33.29 -4.83
N ASP A 265 30.11 -33.80 -5.60
CA ASP A 265 30.70 -35.15 -5.47
C ASP A 265 31.88 -35.26 -4.48
N ALA A 266 32.17 -34.16 -3.79
CA ALA A 266 33.03 -34.13 -2.62
C ALA A 266 32.44 -33.15 -1.59
N ALA A 267 32.96 -33.19 -0.36
CA ALA A 267 32.64 -32.20 0.65
C ALA A 267 33.15 -30.81 0.23
N LEU A 268 32.26 -29.82 0.21
CA LEU A 268 32.64 -28.40 0.13
C LEU A 268 33.39 -28.00 1.39
N THR A 269 34.39 -27.12 1.27
CA THR A 269 35.00 -26.50 2.46
C THR A 269 33.97 -25.61 3.17
N SER A 270 34.16 -25.35 4.47
CA SER A 270 33.26 -24.51 5.25
C SER A 270 33.01 -23.13 4.63
N GLN A 271 34.03 -22.56 3.95
CA GLN A 271 33.90 -21.29 3.23
C GLN A 271 33.05 -21.43 1.96
N GLU A 272 33.27 -22.46 1.15
CA GLU A 272 32.49 -22.69 -0.09
C GLU A 272 31.04 -23.05 0.22
N PHE A 273 30.80 -23.86 1.26
CA PHE A 273 29.48 -24.24 1.73
C PHE A 273 28.68 -23.02 2.21
N ALA A 274 29.25 -22.19 3.09
CA ALA A 274 28.62 -20.94 3.52
C ALA A 274 28.38 -19.98 2.35
N SER A 275 29.38 -19.80 1.47
CA SER A 275 29.25 -18.93 0.28
C SER A 275 28.15 -19.40 -0.67
N GLY A 276 27.99 -20.72 -0.84
CA GLY A 276 26.94 -21.32 -1.65
C GLY A 276 25.54 -21.08 -1.07
N ILE A 277 25.39 -21.16 0.25
CA ILE A 277 24.14 -20.85 0.95
C ILE A 277 23.79 -19.36 0.75
N THR A 278 24.72 -18.44 1.05
CA THR A 278 24.49 -16.99 0.88
C THR A 278 24.20 -16.58 -0.57
N ALA A 279 24.82 -17.25 -1.56
CA ALA A 279 24.56 -16.99 -2.97
C ALA A 279 23.18 -17.47 -3.44
N LEU A 280 22.70 -18.61 -2.92
CA LEU A 280 21.34 -19.08 -3.18
C LEU A 280 20.30 -18.21 -2.46
N ASP A 281 20.53 -17.89 -1.19
CA ASP A 281 19.63 -17.08 -0.37
C ASP A 281 19.43 -15.69 -1.00
N ARG A 282 20.51 -15.02 -1.42
CA ARG A 282 20.41 -13.74 -2.16
C ARG A 282 19.72 -13.87 -3.53
N LYS A 283 19.77 -15.04 -4.20
CA LYS A 283 19.10 -15.22 -5.50
C LYS A 283 17.59 -15.44 -5.37
N TRP A 284 17.15 -16.08 -4.29
CA TRP A 284 15.77 -16.58 -4.17
C TRP A 284 14.93 -15.90 -3.07
N ASN A 285 15.60 -15.30 -2.08
CA ASN A 285 14.97 -14.70 -0.90
C ASN A 285 15.21 -13.18 -0.79
N ALA A 286 15.99 -12.58 -1.68
CA ALA A 286 16.15 -11.11 -1.77
C ALA A 286 14.83 -10.42 -2.14
N SER A 287 14.72 -9.12 -1.86
CA SER A 287 13.68 -8.28 -2.47
C SER A 287 13.81 -8.27 -4.01
N PRO A 288 12.71 -8.43 -4.78
CA PRO A 288 12.77 -8.76 -6.22
C PRO A 288 13.41 -7.66 -7.05
N ASP A 289 13.11 -6.41 -6.72
CA ASP A 289 13.49 -5.23 -7.51
C ASP A 289 14.80 -4.58 -7.02
N GLY A 290 15.50 -5.23 -6.07
CA GLY A 290 16.63 -4.62 -5.37
C GLY A 290 16.22 -3.57 -4.34
N ARG A 291 15.00 -3.66 -3.78
CA ARG A 291 14.52 -2.82 -2.67
C ARG A 291 15.30 -3.12 -1.37
N LEU A 292 14.96 -2.38 -0.31
CA LEU A 292 15.49 -2.60 1.03
C LEU A 292 15.03 -3.94 1.63
N ASP A 293 15.94 -4.57 2.37
CA ASP A 293 15.65 -5.62 3.34
C ASP A 293 15.85 -5.06 4.75
N LEU A 294 14.91 -5.31 5.66
CA LEU A 294 15.04 -5.05 7.10
C LEU A 294 15.38 -6.37 7.79
N VAL A 295 16.51 -6.45 8.50
CA VAL A 295 16.91 -7.67 9.19
C VAL A 295 16.98 -7.46 10.69
N ILE A 296 16.10 -8.17 11.39
CA ILE A 296 15.91 -8.20 12.83
C ILE A 296 16.76 -9.33 13.43
N ASP A 297 17.68 -9.02 14.34
CA ASP A 297 18.45 -10.01 15.10
C ASP A 297 17.71 -10.40 16.39
N ARG A 298 17.17 -11.62 16.42
CA ARG A 298 16.41 -12.12 17.58
C ARG A 298 17.25 -12.36 18.83
N ALA A 299 18.57 -12.42 18.71
CA ALA A 299 19.48 -12.58 19.85
C ALA A 299 19.71 -11.27 20.61
N THR A 300 19.48 -10.12 19.97
CA THR A 300 19.88 -8.79 20.47
C THR A 300 18.77 -7.73 20.41
N GLY A 301 17.74 -7.94 19.59
CA GLY A 301 16.71 -6.94 19.27
C GLY A 301 17.12 -5.99 18.14
N ALA A 302 18.36 -6.04 17.67
CA ALA A 302 18.90 -5.10 16.69
C ALA A 302 18.22 -5.20 15.32
N ALA A 303 17.79 -4.08 14.76
CA ALA A 303 17.24 -3.99 13.41
C ALA A 303 18.23 -3.29 12.46
N THR A 304 18.46 -3.89 11.29
CA THR A 304 19.39 -3.38 10.27
C THR A 304 18.72 -3.26 8.91
N LEU A 305 18.66 -2.04 8.37
CA LEU A 305 18.05 -1.75 7.07
C LEU A 305 19.15 -1.65 6.01
N ARG A 306 19.03 -2.39 4.91
CA ARG A 306 20.11 -2.49 3.90
C ARG A 306 19.62 -2.85 2.52
N THR A 307 20.41 -2.51 1.50
CA THR A 307 20.23 -3.03 0.13
C THR A 307 21.28 -4.07 -0.22
N TYR A 308 20.83 -5.16 -0.87
CA TYR A 308 21.70 -6.18 -1.47
C TYR A 308 21.88 -5.99 -2.99
N GLY A 309 21.27 -4.94 -3.56
CA GLY A 309 21.34 -4.59 -4.97
C GLY A 309 22.63 -3.85 -5.36
N SER A 310 22.69 -3.43 -6.63
CA SER A 310 23.75 -2.56 -7.17
C SER A 310 23.27 -1.14 -7.49
N THR A 311 22.09 -0.78 -6.98
CA THR A 311 21.36 0.47 -7.19
C THR A 311 21.15 1.16 -5.85
N SER A 312 21.22 2.50 -5.85
CA SER A 312 20.79 3.29 -4.71
C SER A 312 19.27 3.26 -4.58
N ILE A 313 18.75 3.56 -3.39
CA ILE A 313 17.32 3.61 -3.09
C ILE A 313 17.02 4.94 -2.43
N ASP A 314 16.15 5.73 -3.05
CA ASP A 314 15.73 7.04 -2.59
C ASP A 314 14.47 6.93 -1.71
N LEU A 315 14.43 7.70 -0.62
CA LEU A 315 13.43 7.61 0.45
C LEU A 315 12.91 9.00 0.81
N ALA A 316 11.59 9.17 0.87
CA ALA A 316 10.93 10.32 1.51
C ALA A 316 10.43 10.00 2.94
N GLY A 317 10.59 8.75 3.39
CA GLY A 317 10.20 8.30 4.72
C GLY A 317 10.38 6.78 4.90
N LEU A 318 10.35 6.34 6.16
CA LEU A 318 10.54 4.97 6.61
C LEU A 318 9.57 4.67 7.76
N ARG A 319 8.96 3.48 7.76
CA ARG A 319 8.06 3.00 8.81
C ARG A 319 8.34 1.54 9.16
N LEU A 320 8.31 1.24 10.45
CA LEU A 320 8.23 -0.09 11.02
C LEU A 320 6.93 -0.20 11.82
N ARG A 321 6.07 -1.16 11.49
CA ARG A 321 4.74 -1.38 12.09
C ARG A 321 4.67 -2.75 12.74
N SER A 322 3.91 -2.91 13.83
CA SER A 322 3.64 -4.20 14.47
C SER A 322 2.25 -4.15 15.12
N GLU A 323 1.37 -5.08 14.75
CA GLU A 323 -0.01 -5.15 15.26
C GLU A 323 -0.04 -5.52 16.75
N THR A 324 0.85 -6.43 17.17
CA THR A 324 0.88 -6.94 18.56
C THR A 324 1.79 -6.15 19.50
N GLY A 325 2.48 -5.12 19.00
CA GLY A 325 3.31 -4.23 19.81
C GLY A 325 4.72 -4.78 20.09
N SER A 326 5.37 -5.34 19.09
CA SER A 326 6.72 -5.92 19.17
C SER A 326 7.87 -4.91 19.10
N LEU A 327 7.59 -3.62 18.83
CA LEU A 327 8.62 -2.59 18.59
C LEU A 327 9.02 -1.86 19.88
N ASP A 328 10.32 -1.79 20.20
CA ASP A 328 10.86 -0.99 21.31
C ASP A 328 11.24 0.44 20.86
N PRO A 329 10.51 1.49 21.28
CA PRO A 329 10.82 2.86 20.88
C PRO A 329 11.98 3.49 21.65
N SER A 330 12.53 2.82 22.68
CA SER A 330 13.48 3.41 23.63
C SER A 330 14.95 3.31 23.19
N ASP A 331 15.28 2.36 22.31
CA ASP A 331 16.60 2.20 21.67
C ASP A 331 16.51 2.41 20.14
N TRP A 332 15.50 3.15 19.66
CA TRP A 332 15.36 3.45 18.23
C TRP A 332 16.37 4.50 17.76
N LEU A 333 17.32 4.06 16.93
CA LEU A 333 18.23 4.94 16.20
C LEU A 333 17.54 5.41 14.90
N SER A 334 16.60 6.34 15.05
CA SER A 334 15.90 6.95 13.90
C SER A 334 16.87 7.74 13.01
N ILE A 335 16.54 7.87 11.73
CA ILE A 335 17.26 8.71 10.75
C ILE A 335 17.31 10.15 11.26
N THR A 336 16.19 10.69 11.76
CA THR A 336 16.09 12.02 12.39
C THR A 336 17.16 12.23 13.48
N ASP A 337 17.21 11.34 14.48
CA ASP A 337 18.08 11.49 15.67
C ASP A 337 19.54 11.09 15.43
N HIS A 338 19.84 10.28 14.40
CA HIS A 338 21.15 9.63 14.23
C HIS A 338 21.87 9.98 12.92
N TYR A 339 21.14 10.01 11.80
CA TYR A 339 21.72 10.14 10.45
C TYR A 339 21.52 11.55 9.84
N ASP A 340 20.50 12.28 10.30
CA ASP A 340 20.20 13.68 9.95
C ASP A 340 20.18 14.61 11.19
N ALA A 341 20.85 14.22 12.27
CA ALA A 341 20.85 14.91 13.57
C ALA A 341 21.40 16.36 13.57
N ASN A 342 21.77 16.90 12.41
CA ASN A 342 22.19 18.27 12.20
C ASN A 342 21.36 19.05 11.16
N ASN A 343 20.20 18.53 10.73
CA ASN A 343 19.24 19.21 9.87
C ASN A 343 19.88 19.58 8.51
N GLY A 344 20.14 18.54 7.70
CA GLY A 344 21.07 18.57 6.56
C GLY A 344 22.35 17.76 6.83
N GLY A 345 22.22 16.52 7.29
CA GLY A 345 23.31 15.59 7.61
C GLY A 345 23.97 14.90 6.42
N ASP A 346 24.58 13.73 6.67
CA ASP A 346 25.22 12.91 5.62
C ASP A 346 24.18 12.10 4.80
N PHE A 347 22.90 12.08 5.22
CA PHE A 347 21.83 11.26 4.61
C PHE A 347 20.95 12.05 3.61
N ASP A 348 20.49 13.25 3.98
CA ASP A 348 20.14 14.34 3.08
C ASP A 348 20.88 15.58 3.60
N ALA A 349 21.55 16.33 2.73
CA ALA A 349 22.31 17.53 3.08
C ALA A 349 21.50 18.84 2.97
N VAL A 350 20.19 18.75 2.69
CA VAL A 350 19.33 19.88 2.32
C VAL A 350 18.13 20.06 3.24
N SER A 351 17.51 18.96 3.72
CA SER A 351 16.14 18.99 4.26
C SER A 351 16.03 18.14 5.53
N PRO A 352 15.29 18.59 6.57
CA PRO A 352 15.14 17.83 7.80
C PRO A 352 14.35 16.53 7.60
N TRP A 353 14.75 15.50 8.33
CA TRP A 353 13.89 14.37 8.71
C TRP A 353 13.13 14.71 10.00
N LEU A 354 11.87 14.27 10.07
CA LEU A 354 10.98 14.40 11.22
C LEU A 354 10.38 13.04 11.58
N LYS A 355 10.15 12.80 12.88
CA LYS A 355 9.41 11.64 13.36
C LYS A 355 7.92 11.87 13.24
N LEU A 356 7.22 10.91 12.64
CA LEU A 356 5.77 10.85 12.53
C LEU A 356 5.17 9.99 13.68
N SER A 357 5.90 8.98 14.15
CA SER A 357 5.50 8.17 15.32
C SER A 357 6.70 7.55 16.04
N GLN A 358 6.62 7.48 17.38
CA GLN A 358 7.54 6.74 18.25
C GLN A 358 6.74 5.89 19.25
N LYS A 359 5.92 4.96 18.72
CA LYS A 359 4.96 4.11 19.46
C LYS A 359 5.40 2.64 19.41
N ALA A 360 4.98 1.83 20.38
CA ALA A 360 5.32 0.40 20.45
C ALA A 360 4.77 -0.47 19.29
N THR A 361 3.87 0.10 18.49
CA THR A 361 3.21 -0.50 17.32
C THR A 361 3.56 0.20 15.99
N ASP A 362 4.18 1.39 16.03
CA ASP A 362 4.48 2.20 14.85
C ASP A 362 5.67 3.14 15.15
N LEU A 363 6.82 2.87 14.52
CA LEU A 363 8.00 3.73 14.49
C LEU A 363 8.12 4.29 13.06
N SER A 364 7.90 5.58 12.88
CA SER A 364 7.84 6.20 11.54
C SER A 364 8.46 7.58 11.50
N GLU A 365 9.10 7.89 10.38
CA GLU A 365 9.78 9.15 10.11
C GLU A 365 9.79 9.47 8.61
N ALA A 366 9.87 10.76 8.26
CA ALA A 366 9.78 11.26 6.90
C ALA A 366 10.55 12.55 6.68
N THR A 367 10.70 12.96 5.43
CA THR A 367 11.36 14.23 5.05
C THR A 367 10.65 14.90 3.88
N PHE A 368 10.69 16.23 3.86
CA PHE A 368 10.35 17.02 2.66
C PHE A 368 11.37 16.79 1.53
N GLY A 369 12.61 16.42 1.88
CA GLY A 369 13.71 16.14 0.97
C GLY A 369 13.70 14.74 0.37
N VAL A 370 14.89 14.17 0.21
CA VAL A 370 15.13 12.78 -0.19
C VAL A 370 16.43 12.29 0.47
N GLY A 371 16.32 11.25 1.30
CA GLY A 371 17.51 10.49 1.77
C GLY A 371 17.79 9.31 0.84
N THR A 372 19.07 8.99 0.61
CA THR A 372 19.47 7.93 -0.34
C THR A 372 20.34 6.85 0.30
N VAL A 373 19.84 5.62 0.39
CA VAL A 373 20.63 4.44 0.79
C VAL A 373 21.47 3.95 -0.39
N GLN A 374 22.78 3.84 -0.19
CA GLN A 374 23.77 3.47 -1.21
C GLN A 374 23.91 1.94 -1.39
N PRO A 375 24.40 1.45 -2.56
CA PRO A 375 24.60 0.03 -2.80
C PRO A 375 25.52 -0.66 -1.77
N GLY A 376 24.96 -1.55 -0.96
CA GLY A 376 25.69 -2.26 0.11
C GLY A 376 25.86 -1.48 1.42
N GLU A 377 25.19 -0.34 1.56
CA GLU A 377 25.06 0.38 2.83
C GLU A 377 24.15 -0.37 3.82
N VAL A 378 24.37 -0.11 5.10
CA VAL A 378 23.59 -0.65 6.22
C VAL A 378 23.31 0.49 7.18
N LEU A 379 22.03 0.75 7.44
CA LEU A 379 21.58 1.62 8.52
C LEU A 379 21.26 0.74 9.74
N GLU A 380 21.83 1.10 10.89
CA GLU A 380 21.57 0.44 12.17
C GLU A 380 20.44 1.21 12.85
N LEU A 381 19.24 0.61 12.95
CA LEU A 381 18.07 1.27 13.54
C LEU A 381 17.95 1.06 15.06
N GLY A 382 18.96 0.44 15.68
CA GLY A 382 19.00 0.14 17.12
C GLY A 382 18.21 -1.11 17.51
N SER A 383 18.06 -1.34 18.82
CA SER A 383 17.48 -2.58 19.39
C SER A 383 15.95 -2.59 19.40
N VAL A 384 15.32 -2.18 18.29
CA VAL A 384 13.88 -1.92 18.20
C VAL A 384 12.98 -3.16 18.18
N PHE A 385 13.50 -4.40 18.21
CA PHE A 385 12.67 -5.59 18.36
C PHE A 385 12.71 -6.13 19.79
N ARG A 386 11.55 -6.24 20.44
CA ARG A 386 11.43 -6.86 21.77
C ARG A 386 11.82 -8.33 21.73
N LEU A 387 12.81 -8.70 22.53
CA LEU A 387 13.28 -10.08 22.65
C LEU A 387 12.14 -11.02 23.07
N GLY A 388 11.80 -11.97 22.20
CA GLY A 388 10.74 -12.96 22.45
C GLY A 388 9.31 -12.49 22.13
N ALA A 389 9.13 -11.29 21.55
CA ALA A 389 7.86 -10.86 20.99
C ALA A 389 7.53 -11.61 19.68
N ASN A 390 6.35 -11.32 19.10
CA ASN A 390 5.90 -11.96 17.86
C ASN A 390 6.76 -11.50 16.67
N GLU A 391 7.03 -12.40 15.72
CA GLU A 391 7.73 -12.06 14.47
C GLU A 391 6.79 -11.34 13.47
N ASP A 392 6.14 -10.25 13.93
CA ASP A 392 5.04 -9.53 13.26
C ASP A 392 5.38 -8.11 12.76
N ILE A 393 6.66 -7.71 12.79
CA ILE A 393 7.10 -6.44 12.19
C ILE A 393 6.87 -6.48 10.67
N GLU A 394 6.07 -5.53 10.20
CA GLU A 394 6.01 -5.06 8.82
C GLU A 394 6.89 -3.82 8.67
N ALA A 395 7.40 -3.56 7.47
CA ALA A 395 8.13 -2.34 7.18
C ALA A 395 7.87 -1.82 5.77
N GLU A 396 7.91 -0.51 5.61
CA GLU A 396 7.64 0.19 4.35
C GLU A 396 8.42 1.50 4.26
N TYR A 397 8.61 2.00 3.04
CA TYR A 397 9.23 3.30 2.79
C TYR A 397 8.40 4.12 1.81
N ALA A 398 8.41 5.44 1.97
CA ALA A 398 7.78 6.35 1.02
C ALA A 398 8.72 6.56 -0.18
N ASP A 399 8.33 6.13 -1.37
CA ASP A 399 9.13 6.29 -2.59
C ASP A 399 8.88 7.66 -3.24
N PRO A 400 9.87 8.58 -3.27
CA PRO A 400 9.72 9.92 -3.82
C PRO A 400 9.51 9.95 -5.35
N LEU A 401 9.83 8.88 -6.07
CA LEU A 401 9.63 8.76 -7.52
C LEU A 401 8.23 8.27 -7.89
N THR A 402 7.64 7.39 -7.08
CA THR A 402 6.29 6.84 -7.37
C THR A 402 5.17 7.39 -6.48
N GLN A 403 5.49 8.24 -5.49
CA GLN A 403 4.55 8.86 -4.55
C GLN A 403 3.64 7.82 -3.84
N LYS A 404 4.21 6.68 -3.48
CA LYS A 404 3.52 5.56 -2.80
C LYS A 404 4.41 4.91 -1.76
N ALA A 405 3.80 4.29 -0.76
CA ALA A 405 4.47 3.36 0.13
C ALA A 405 4.97 2.13 -0.65
N LYS A 406 6.14 1.61 -0.30
CA LYS A 406 6.71 0.37 -0.82
C LYS A 406 7.19 -0.52 0.32
N HIS A 407 6.69 -1.74 0.38
CA HIS A 407 7.11 -2.70 1.39
C HIS A 407 8.61 -3.01 1.31
N VAL A 408 9.23 -2.97 2.48
CA VAL A 408 10.58 -3.44 2.80
C VAL A 408 10.48 -4.91 3.19
N HIS A 409 11.38 -5.76 2.70
CA HIS A 409 11.32 -7.18 3.02
C HIS A 409 11.95 -7.49 4.39
N VAL A 410 11.12 -7.84 5.37
CA VAL A 410 11.55 -8.14 6.74
C VAL A 410 12.06 -9.57 6.88
N ARG A 411 13.21 -9.77 7.54
CA ARG A 411 13.77 -11.08 7.90
C ARG A 411 14.20 -11.13 9.36
N TYR A 412 13.93 -12.28 10.00
CA TYR A 412 14.37 -12.55 11.37
C TYR A 412 15.61 -13.45 11.37
N ALA A 413 16.74 -12.92 11.79
CA ALA A 413 18.02 -13.62 11.90
C ALA A 413 18.26 -14.17 13.32
N ASN A 414 19.21 -15.11 13.41
CA ASN A 414 19.70 -15.75 14.64
C ASN A 414 18.62 -16.45 15.49
N ALA A 415 19.03 -17.08 16.58
CA ALA A 415 18.12 -17.60 17.60
C ALA A 415 17.91 -16.56 18.71
N ALA A 416 16.71 -16.47 19.27
CA ALA A 416 16.52 -15.80 20.55
C ALA A 416 17.40 -16.44 21.64
N PRO A 417 17.80 -15.70 22.69
CA PRO A 417 18.71 -16.23 23.72
C PRO A 417 18.14 -17.48 24.37
N ALA A 418 18.93 -18.56 24.47
CA ALA A 418 18.47 -19.86 24.99
C ALA A 418 18.24 -19.86 26.52
N ASP A 419 18.59 -18.75 27.16
CA ASP A 419 18.41 -18.36 28.55
C ASP A 419 17.29 -17.34 28.75
N LEU A 420 16.70 -16.77 27.68
CA LEU A 420 15.47 -15.98 27.76
C LEU A 420 14.30 -16.93 28.09
N LEU A 421 13.78 -16.82 29.32
CA LEU A 421 12.73 -17.71 29.83
C LEU A 421 11.52 -16.86 30.26
N PRO A 422 10.55 -16.57 29.36
CA PRO A 422 9.43 -15.67 29.64
C PRO A 422 8.71 -15.97 30.96
N GLY A 423 8.59 -14.97 31.83
CA GLY A 423 7.98 -15.12 33.15
C GLY A 423 8.91 -15.60 34.27
N ASP A 424 10.20 -15.85 33.99
CA ASP A 424 11.26 -16.00 35.01
C ASP A 424 11.67 -14.62 35.55
N PHE A 425 10.72 -14.00 36.26
CA PHE A 425 10.84 -12.65 36.80
C PHE A 425 11.90 -12.49 37.89
N ASN A 426 12.48 -13.59 38.40
CA ASN A 426 13.62 -13.53 39.32
C ASN A 426 14.97 -13.90 38.66
N ASN A 427 14.93 -14.45 37.44
CA ASN A 427 16.08 -14.90 36.64
C ASN A 427 16.91 -16.00 37.34
N ASP A 428 16.24 -17.00 37.94
CA ASP A 428 16.90 -18.19 38.51
C ASP A 428 17.08 -19.35 37.50
N GLY A 429 16.50 -19.21 36.31
CA GLY A 429 16.47 -20.21 35.24
C GLY A 429 15.24 -21.11 35.27
N SER A 430 14.23 -20.82 36.11
CA SER A 430 13.02 -21.66 36.29
C SER A 430 11.77 -20.83 36.56
N VAL A 431 10.78 -20.83 35.64
CA VAL A 431 9.49 -20.15 35.87
C VAL A 431 8.72 -20.88 36.98
N ASN A 432 8.67 -20.31 38.16
CA ASN A 432 8.17 -20.98 39.36
C ASN A 432 7.36 -20.05 40.29
N ALA A 433 7.06 -20.52 41.50
CA ALA A 433 6.24 -19.76 42.45
C ALA A 433 6.98 -18.54 43.05
N ALA A 434 8.31 -18.47 42.92
CA ALA A 434 9.10 -17.28 43.26
C ALA A 434 8.78 -16.10 42.34
N ASP A 435 8.68 -16.34 41.04
CA ASP A 435 8.44 -15.31 40.01
C ASP A 435 7.06 -14.69 40.16
N TYR A 436 6.05 -15.51 40.49
CA TYR A 436 4.74 -15.01 40.90
C TYR A 436 4.81 -14.03 42.07
N THR A 437 5.72 -14.24 43.03
CA THR A 437 5.91 -13.28 44.13
C THR A 437 6.63 -12.02 43.67
N VAL A 438 7.58 -12.11 42.74
CA VAL A 438 8.22 -10.91 42.14
C VAL A 438 7.19 -10.08 41.36
N TRP A 439 6.40 -10.72 40.50
CA TRP A 439 5.29 -10.07 39.80
C TRP A 439 4.30 -9.41 40.78
N ARG A 440 3.72 -10.21 41.69
CA ARG A 440 2.68 -9.75 42.62
C ARG A 440 3.13 -8.61 43.51
N ASP A 441 4.37 -8.67 44.02
CA ASP A 441 4.87 -7.68 44.98
C ASP A 441 5.31 -6.37 44.30
N ASN A 442 5.34 -6.33 42.96
CA ASN A 442 5.58 -5.13 42.14
C ASN A 442 4.40 -4.79 41.21
N LEU A 443 3.23 -5.43 41.37
CA LEU A 443 2.06 -5.20 40.51
C LEU A 443 1.62 -3.73 40.51
N CYS A 444 1.40 -3.18 39.31
CA CYS A 444 1.13 -1.76 39.05
C CYS A 444 2.27 -0.80 39.43
N ALA A 445 3.52 -1.28 39.52
CA ALA A 445 4.71 -0.43 39.58
C ALA A 445 5.27 -0.16 38.18
N GLU A 446 5.71 1.08 37.97
CA GLU A 446 6.36 1.54 36.74
C GLU A 446 7.87 1.14 36.76
N VAL A 447 8.15 -0.16 36.74
CA VAL A 447 9.49 -0.78 36.65
C VAL A 447 9.42 -2.05 35.79
N SER A 448 10.52 -2.43 35.14
CA SER A 448 10.60 -3.70 34.38
C SER A 448 11.07 -4.87 35.24
N LEU A 449 10.67 -6.09 34.86
CA LEU A 449 11.16 -7.34 35.43
C LEU A 449 12.18 -8.03 34.50
N PRO A 450 13.10 -8.85 35.04
CA PRO A 450 13.85 -9.82 34.26
C PRO A 450 12.92 -10.74 33.44
N ASN A 451 13.26 -11.05 32.20
CA ASN A 451 12.48 -11.94 31.32
C ASN A 451 10.98 -11.54 31.15
N GLU A 452 10.67 -10.26 31.33
CA GLU A 452 9.42 -9.61 30.95
C GLU A 452 9.38 -9.45 29.42
N VAL A 453 8.28 -9.89 28.79
CA VAL A 453 8.10 -9.88 27.32
C VAL A 453 6.76 -9.25 26.88
N VAL A 454 5.99 -8.74 27.84
CA VAL A 454 4.72 -8.02 27.67
C VAL A 454 4.70 -6.91 28.71
N SER A 455 3.97 -5.80 28.49
CA SER A 455 3.87 -4.69 29.46
C SER A 455 5.17 -4.02 29.94
N ASN A 456 6.34 -4.36 29.38
CA ASN A 456 7.67 -3.99 29.87
C ASN A 456 7.79 -2.54 30.39
N GLY A 457 8.16 -2.43 31.66
CA GLY A 457 8.28 -1.14 32.36
C GLY A 457 7.05 -0.75 33.17
N ARG A 458 5.94 -1.50 33.07
CA ARG A 458 4.74 -1.30 33.89
C ARG A 458 4.01 -2.62 34.17
N ILE A 459 4.37 -3.24 35.29
CA ILE A 459 3.92 -4.59 35.65
C ILE A 459 2.39 -4.65 35.76
N SER A 460 1.80 -5.49 34.91
CA SER A 460 0.38 -5.52 34.57
C SER A 460 -0.26 -6.88 34.92
N ASN A 461 -1.46 -7.17 34.40
CA ASN A 461 -2.05 -8.51 34.49
C ASN A 461 -1.50 -9.47 33.41
N ASP A 462 -0.92 -8.95 32.32
CA ASP A 462 -0.51 -9.76 31.17
C ASP A 462 0.82 -10.48 31.44
N ASP A 463 1.68 -9.90 32.27
CA ASP A 463 2.83 -10.57 32.89
C ASP A 463 2.44 -11.84 33.66
N TYR A 464 1.29 -11.80 34.35
CA TYR A 464 0.75 -12.96 35.05
C TYR A 464 0.23 -14.02 34.08
N LEU A 465 -0.26 -13.64 32.88
CA LEU A 465 -0.62 -14.60 31.84
C LEU A 465 0.64 -15.28 31.29
N THR A 466 1.67 -14.51 30.96
CA THR A 466 3.00 -15.00 30.54
C THR A 466 3.59 -15.98 31.57
N TRP A 467 3.67 -15.57 32.84
CA TRP A 467 4.14 -16.44 33.93
C TRP A 467 3.31 -17.71 34.09
N ARG A 468 1.97 -17.60 34.02
CA ARG A 468 1.05 -18.73 34.19
C ARG A 468 1.26 -19.77 33.08
N ASP A 469 1.43 -19.30 31.85
CA ASP A 469 1.50 -20.17 30.67
C ASP A 469 2.90 -20.78 30.49
N ALA A 470 3.94 -20.11 31.00
CA ALA A 470 5.29 -20.65 31.09
C ALA A 470 5.57 -21.46 32.37
N TYR A 471 4.65 -21.52 33.34
CA TYR A 471 4.87 -22.09 34.68
C TYR A 471 5.39 -23.54 34.66
N GLY A 472 6.54 -23.76 35.29
CA GLY A 472 7.24 -25.05 35.34
C GLY A 472 8.29 -25.23 34.23
N SER A 473 8.48 -24.24 33.35
CA SER A 473 9.57 -24.22 32.38
C SER A 473 10.92 -23.96 33.06
N THR A 474 12.00 -24.50 32.49
CA THR A 474 13.37 -24.31 32.98
C THR A 474 14.34 -24.12 31.83
N ALA A 475 15.24 -23.15 31.91
CA ALA A 475 16.28 -22.92 30.91
C ALA A 475 17.25 -24.12 30.82
N ALA A 476 17.82 -24.35 29.63
CA ALA A 476 18.79 -25.42 29.44
C ALA A 476 20.13 -25.09 30.14
N PRO A 477 20.80 -26.04 30.79
CA PRO A 477 22.00 -25.76 31.60
C PRO A 477 23.17 -25.26 30.74
N ALA A 478 23.45 -23.95 30.82
CA ALA A 478 24.49 -23.29 30.07
C ALA A 478 25.90 -23.85 30.35
N GLN A 479 26.71 -24.02 29.31
CA GLN A 479 28.14 -24.34 29.47
C GLN A 479 28.92 -23.07 29.86
N LEU A 480 29.15 -22.90 31.16
CA LEU A 480 29.82 -21.74 31.73
C LEU A 480 31.26 -21.56 31.23
N ALA A 481 31.44 -20.69 30.23
CA ALA A 481 32.73 -20.11 29.87
C ALA A 481 33.08 -18.99 30.87
N VAL A 482 33.77 -19.32 31.96
CA VAL A 482 34.11 -18.35 33.02
C VAL A 482 35.17 -17.35 32.53
N ALA A 483 34.72 -16.17 32.11
CA ALA A 483 35.58 -14.99 31.99
C ALA A 483 35.98 -14.50 33.40
N VAL A 484 37.27 -14.31 33.64
CA VAL A 484 37.80 -13.88 34.95
C VAL A 484 37.90 -12.35 35.01
N PRO A 485 37.24 -11.67 35.96
CA PRO A 485 37.37 -10.22 36.12
C PRO A 485 38.77 -9.82 36.65
N GLU A 486 39.39 -8.82 36.04
CA GLU A 486 40.60 -8.19 36.60
C GLU A 486 40.25 -7.18 37.71
N PRO A 487 41.07 -7.06 38.77
CA PRO A 487 40.72 -6.27 39.96
C PRO A 487 40.98 -4.77 39.80
N VAL A 488 39.92 -3.96 39.85
CA VAL A 488 40.03 -2.49 39.84
C VAL A 488 40.57 -1.95 41.17
N ALA A 489 41.72 -1.27 41.14
CA ALA A 489 42.39 -0.75 42.32
C ALA A 489 41.83 0.60 42.81
N VAL A 490 41.08 0.53 43.91
CA VAL A 490 40.46 1.62 44.68
C VAL A 490 41.32 2.89 44.85
N SER A 491 40.68 4.06 44.71
CA SER A 491 40.97 5.28 45.51
C SER A 491 39.72 6.17 45.62
N MET A 492 39.34 6.54 46.84
CA MET A 492 38.09 7.26 47.18
C MET A 492 38.35 8.38 48.21
N LEU A 493 37.30 9.16 48.52
CA LEU A 493 37.19 10.19 49.57
C LEU A 493 37.78 11.58 49.19
N VAL A 494 37.31 12.74 49.67
CA VAL A 494 36.57 13.06 50.92
C VAL A 494 35.50 14.17 50.75
N LEU A 495 34.25 13.89 51.17
CA LEU A 495 33.14 14.74 51.70
C LEU A 495 32.62 16.05 51.01
N PRO A 496 31.32 16.38 51.19
CA PRO A 496 30.68 17.62 50.71
C PRO A 496 30.40 18.69 51.81
N ALA A 497 29.65 19.73 51.40
CA ALA A 497 28.84 20.70 52.16
C ALA A 497 29.47 22.05 52.60
N ILE A 498 28.82 23.16 52.18
CA ILE A 498 28.18 24.17 53.06
C ILE A 498 27.36 25.17 52.21
N MET A 499 26.24 25.67 52.75
CA MET A 499 25.41 26.72 52.15
C MET A 499 25.93 28.14 52.42
N ALA A 500 25.55 29.10 51.55
CA ALA A 500 24.86 30.36 51.89
C ALA A 500 25.42 31.66 51.24
N CYS A 501 24.47 32.57 50.99
CA CYS A 501 24.60 33.99 50.62
C CYS A 501 25.12 34.33 49.19
N GLY A 502 24.52 35.32 48.50
CA GLY A 502 23.41 36.15 48.98
C GLY A 502 22.74 37.10 47.97
N ILE A 503 21.65 37.70 48.46
CA ILE A 503 20.59 38.43 47.73
C ILE A 503 20.96 39.88 47.42
N ARG A 504 20.55 40.39 46.24
CA ARG A 504 20.11 41.78 45.95
C ARG A 504 19.42 41.81 44.56
N LEU A 505 18.10 41.91 44.40
CA LEU A 505 17.10 42.92 44.79
C LEU A 505 17.15 44.29 44.07
N SER A 506 16.44 44.34 42.92
CA SER A 506 15.27 45.22 42.69
C SER A 506 15.44 46.63 42.07
N ARG A 507 14.37 47.03 41.34
CA ARG A 507 14.03 48.37 40.77
C ARG A 507 14.77 48.66 39.45
N LEU A 508 14.18 49.34 38.46
CA LEU A 508 13.05 50.29 38.46
C LEU A 508 11.85 49.88 37.58
N SER A 509 10.76 50.65 37.64
CA SER A 509 9.50 50.41 36.93
C SER A 509 8.87 51.69 36.36
N ARG A 510 7.97 51.50 35.38
CA ARG A 510 7.03 52.47 34.76
C ARG A 510 7.59 53.51 33.77
N ALA A 511 7.12 53.37 32.53
CA ALA A 511 6.52 54.47 31.78
C ALA A 511 5.28 53.94 31.04
N THR A 512 4.12 54.55 31.25
CA THR A 512 2.84 54.19 30.60
C THR A 512 2.25 55.42 29.95
N GLY A 513 1.70 55.32 28.73
CA GLY A 513 0.68 56.27 28.30
C GLY A 513 0.49 56.50 26.80
N ILE A 514 -0.61 55.95 26.28
CA ILE A 514 -1.52 56.57 25.29
C ILE A 514 -0.99 56.78 23.86
N GLY A 515 -1.63 56.11 22.89
CA GLY A 515 -1.42 56.34 21.45
C GLY A 515 -2.50 55.79 20.50
N ALA A 516 -3.57 55.18 21.00
CA ALA A 516 -4.58 54.52 20.17
C ALA A 516 -5.65 55.50 19.65
N LEU A 517 -5.43 56.10 18.48
CA LEU A 517 -6.52 56.65 17.65
C LEU A 517 -6.10 56.88 16.18
N LEU A 518 -6.29 55.88 15.30
CA LEU A 518 -6.42 56.07 13.85
C LEU A 518 -6.98 54.80 13.18
N LEU A 519 -8.29 54.61 13.30
CA LEU A 519 -9.06 53.67 12.47
C LEU A 519 -9.87 54.49 11.44
N ALA A 520 -10.30 53.84 10.36
CA ALA A 520 -11.19 54.35 9.32
C ALA A 520 -10.68 55.53 8.46
N THR A 521 -9.89 55.20 7.42
CA THR A 521 -10.28 55.44 6.01
C THR A 521 -9.42 54.59 5.06
N LEU A 522 -9.84 53.34 4.80
CA LEU A 522 -9.46 52.53 3.62
C LEU A 522 -10.43 51.34 3.46
N MET A 523 -11.72 51.64 3.48
CA MET A 523 -12.81 50.70 3.17
C MET A 523 -13.42 51.11 1.82
N LEU A 524 -12.81 50.64 0.73
CA LEU A 524 -13.29 50.81 -0.64
C LEU A 524 -12.71 49.69 -1.53
N GLY A 525 -13.53 48.69 -1.88
CA GLY A 525 -13.20 47.75 -2.95
C GLY A 525 -12.32 46.55 -2.58
N ALA A 526 -12.64 45.83 -1.50
CA ALA A 526 -12.56 44.37 -1.62
C ALA A 526 -13.67 43.92 -2.59
N PRO A 527 -13.46 42.90 -3.43
CA PRO A 527 -14.58 42.24 -4.10
C PRO A 527 -15.52 41.67 -3.03
N ARG A 528 -16.81 41.55 -3.37
CA ARG A 528 -17.73 40.76 -2.60
C ARG A 528 -17.57 39.33 -3.08
N GLU A 529 -17.13 38.43 -2.20
CA GLU A 529 -17.23 36.99 -2.45
C GLU A 529 -18.68 36.63 -2.79
N ALA A 530 -18.88 35.77 -3.79
CA ALA A 530 -20.20 35.27 -4.09
C ALA A 530 -20.68 34.42 -2.90
N ASP A 531 -21.89 34.71 -2.42
CA ASP A 531 -22.53 33.85 -1.42
C ASP A 531 -22.83 32.50 -2.12
N ALA A 532 -22.13 31.42 -1.73
CA ALA A 532 -22.13 30.14 -2.45
C ALA A 532 -23.53 29.50 -2.54
N VAL A 533 -23.77 28.70 -3.59
CA VAL A 533 -25.12 28.22 -3.95
C VAL A 533 -25.36 26.80 -3.47
N GLU A 534 -26.20 26.61 -2.43
CA GLU A 534 -26.61 25.26 -1.97
C GLU A 534 -27.31 24.46 -3.08
N ALA A 535 -26.57 23.50 -3.67
CA ALA A 535 -27.02 22.69 -4.80
C ALA A 535 -26.73 21.20 -4.58
N THR A 536 -27.65 20.34 -5.02
CA THR A 536 -27.34 18.92 -5.24
C THR A 536 -26.59 18.81 -6.55
N VAL A 537 -25.36 18.31 -6.57
CA VAL A 537 -24.57 18.23 -7.81
C VAL A 537 -24.62 16.83 -8.41
N GLY A 538 -24.86 16.76 -9.71
CA GLY A 538 -24.71 15.57 -10.54
C GLY A 538 -23.83 15.84 -11.76
N VAL A 539 -23.40 14.77 -12.43
CA VAL A 539 -22.49 14.84 -13.59
C VAL A 539 -22.93 13.88 -14.69
N TYR A 540 -22.72 14.25 -15.95
CA TYR A 540 -22.79 13.28 -17.06
C TYR A 540 -21.50 12.45 -17.06
N TYR A 541 -21.64 11.13 -17.01
CA TYR A 541 -20.55 10.18 -16.77
C TYR A 541 -20.50 9.10 -17.87
N TYR A 542 -19.30 8.72 -18.29
CA TYR A 542 -19.07 7.93 -19.50
C TYR A 542 -18.26 6.66 -19.20
N PRO A 543 -18.94 5.51 -19.01
CA PRO A 543 -18.30 4.23 -18.64
C PRO A 543 -17.90 3.39 -19.86
N TRP A 544 -17.17 3.98 -20.82
CA TRP A 544 -16.87 3.35 -22.13
C TRP A 544 -15.38 3.16 -22.46
N TRP A 545 -14.47 3.55 -21.56
CA TRP A 545 -13.02 3.62 -21.85
C TRP A 545 -12.33 2.26 -21.96
N ASP A 546 -13.07 1.16 -21.75
CA ASP A 546 -12.71 -0.20 -22.14
C ASP A 546 -12.66 -0.44 -23.66
N THR A 547 -13.35 0.38 -24.46
CA THR A 547 -13.41 0.21 -25.93
C THR A 547 -13.15 1.48 -26.75
N HIS A 548 -13.07 2.65 -26.10
CA HIS A 548 -12.70 3.91 -26.75
C HIS A 548 -11.19 4.10 -26.79
N ASP A 549 -10.70 4.83 -27.81
CA ASP A 549 -9.27 5.12 -27.96
C ASP A 549 -8.92 6.45 -27.29
N TRP A 550 -7.88 6.46 -26.46
CA TRP A 550 -7.44 7.69 -25.79
C TRP A 550 -6.73 8.67 -26.73
N ASP A 551 -6.20 8.19 -27.87
CA ASP A 551 -5.65 9.06 -28.94
C ASP A 551 -6.76 9.89 -29.65
N ASP A 552 -8.03 9.52 -29.50
CA ASP A 552 -9.19 10.31 -29.94
C ASP A 552 -9.56 11.45 -28.95
N SER A 553 -8.77 11.65 -27.88
CA SER A 553 -8.86 12.83 -27.00
C SER A 553 -7.88 13.95 -27.43
N LEU A 554 -8.21 15.21 -27.10
CA LEU A 554 -7.22 16.31 -27.19
C LEU A 554 -6.01 16.04 -26.29
N ARG A 555 -6.28 15.53 -25.09
CA ARG A 555 -5.36 15.54 -23.94
C ARG A 555 -4.20 14.57 -24.08
N ALA A 556 -4.44 13.37 -24.61
CA ALA A 556 -3.39 12.41 -24.95
C ALA A 556 -2.44 12.91 -26.05
N ARG A 557 -2.85 13.94 -26.80
CA ARG A 557 -2.15 14.45 -27.98
C ARG A 557 -1.54 15.85 -27.82
N MET A 558 -1.57 16.39 -26.60
CA MET A 558 -0.88 17.63 -26.25
C MET A 558 0.64 17.45 -26.15
N LEU A 559 1.40 18.54 -26.30
CA LEU A 559 2.87 18.55 -26.14
C LEU A 559 3.31 19.61 -25.12
N PRO A 560 4.15 19.26 -24.11
CA PRO A 560 4.61 17.92 -23.77
C PRO A 560 3.45 16.97 -23.39
N GLU A 561 3.70 15.67 -23.39
CA GLU A 561 2.70 14.58 -23.31
C GLU A 561 2.16 14.37 -21.86
N ASP A 562 2.06 15.48 -21.11
CA ASP A 562 1.93 15.51 -19.66
C ASP A 562 0.48 15.84 -19.21
N HIS A 563 -0.49 15.89 -20.13
CA HIS A 563 -1.87 16.36 -19.90
C HIS A 563 -2.91 15.23 -19.71
N ALA A 564 -2.44 14.00 -19.48
CA ALA A 564 -3.24 12.79 -19.30
C ALA A 564 -4.20 12.87 -18.08
N PRO A 565 -5.21 11.98 -17.98
CA PRO A 565 -5.96 11.76 -16.74
C PRO A 565 -5.02 11.43 -15.57
N LEU A 566 -5.32 11.93 -14.38
CA LEU A 566 -4.49 11.68 -13.18
C LEU A 566 -4.53 10.20 -12.76
N ALA A 567 -5.67 9.53 -12.97
CA ALA A 567 -5.83 8.08 -12.80
C ALA A 567 -5.28 7.24 -13.98
N GLY A 568 -4.66 7.89 -14.97
CA GLY A 568 -4.12 7.26 -16.18
C GLY A 568 -5.16 6.81 -17.20
N TYR A 569 -4.70 6.21 -18.29
CA TYR A 569 -5.54 5.68 -19.38
C TYR A 569 -6.17 4.32 -19.02
N THR A 570 -7.00 4.33 -17.99
CA THR A 570 -7.49 3.13 -17.31
C THR A 570 -8.91 2.74 -17.79
N PRO A 571 -9.25 1.45 -17.98
CA PRO A 571 -10.57 1.02 -18.42
C PRO A 571 -11.67 1.38 -17.40
N SER A 572 -12.88 1.70 -17.87
CA SER A 572 -14.02 2.05 -17.00
C SER A 572 -14.56 0.87 -16.18
N SER A 573 -14.24 -0.38 -16.54
CA SER A 573 -14.53 -1.56 -15.74
C SER A 573 -13.60 -1.76 -14.53
N ASP A 574 -12.51 -1.00 -14.41
CA ASP A 574 -11.54 -1.16 -13.32
C ASP A 574 -12.10 -0.70 -11.97
N ALA A 575 -11.93 -1.52 -10.93
CA ALA A 575 -12.51 -1.26 -9.61
C ALA A 575 -11.78 -0.15 -8.85
N ASP A 576 -10.46 -0.03 -9.01
CA ASP A 576 -9.68 1.01 -8.35
C ASP A 576 -9.98 2.37 -9.02
N LEU A 577 -10.19 2.39 -10.35
CA LEU A 577 -10.68 3.58 -11.06
C LEU A 577 -12.08 4.01 -10.60
N ILE A 578 -13.01 3.06 -10.41
CA ILE A 578 -14.36 3.37 -9.90
C ILE A 578 -14.29 3.92 -8.47
N ALA A 579 -13.42 3.37 -7.61
CA ALA A 579 -13.19 3.89 -6.26
C ALA A 579 -12.62 5.33 -6.28
N GLU A 580 -11.64 5.59 -7.15
CA GLU A 580 -11.04 6.92 -7.31
C GLU A 580 -12.04 7.94 -7.91
N HIS A 581 -12.87 7.54 -8.88
CA HIS A 581 -13.93 8.41 -9.38
C HIS A 581 -15.00 8.74 -8.31
N ILE A 582 -15.24 7.84 -7.34
CA ILE A 582 -16.08 8.13 -6.17
C ILE A 582 -15.37 9.13 -5.22
N ASN A 583 -14.06 8.99 -4.98
CA ASN A 583 -13.27 9.97 -4.22
C ASN A 583 -13.30 11.36 -4.86
N GLN A 584 -13.08 11.44 -6.17
CA GLN A 584 -13.18 12.68 -6.95
C GLN A 584 -14.59 13.27 -6.92
N SER A 585 -15.63 12.42 -6.96
CA SER A 585 -17.01 12.87 -6.82
C SER A 585 -17.27 13.52 -5.45
N HIS A 586 -16.84 12.86 -4.37
CA HIS A 586 -16.89 13.41 -3.01
C HIS A 586 -16.20 14.76 -2.90
N ARG A 587 -14.96 14.85 -3.42
CA ARG A 587 -14.18 16.09 -3.48
C ARG A 587 -14.95 17.20 -4.18
N GLY A 588 -15.53 16.91 -5.34
CA GLY A 588 -16.33 17.84 -6.16
C GLY A 588 -17.75 18.14 -5.66
N ASN A 589 -18.17 17.65 -4.49
CA ASN A 589 -19.55 17.75 -3.98
C ASN A 589 -20.61 17.04 -4.87
N ILE A 590 -20.17 16.07 -5.67
CA ILE A 590 -20.99 15.32 -6.63
C ILE A 590 -21.66 14.14 -5.91
N SER A 591 -22.96 13.98 -6.16
CA SER A 591 -23.85 13.00 -5.52
C SER A 591 -24.63 12.12 -6.52
N LEU A 592 -24.53 12.42 -7.82
CA LEU A 592 -25.25 11.75 -8.89
C LEU A 592 -24.34 11.55 -10.12
N TRP A 593 -24.24 10.32 -10.63
CA TRP A 593 -23.76 10.05 -11.99
C TRP A 593 -24.95 9.77 -12.92
N ALA A 594 -25.14 10.62 -13.93
CA ALA A 594 -25.99 10.34 -15.08
C ALA A 594 -25.15 9.58 -16.12
N THR A 595 -25.17 8.25 -16.05
CA THR A 595 -24.28 7.37 -16.83
C THR A 595 -24.79 7.18 -18.25
N SER A 596 -23.96 7.50 -19.25
CA SER A 596 -24.20 7.25 -20.67
C SER A 596 -24.60 5.79 -20.93
N TRP A 597 -25.60 5.56 -21.79
CA TRP A 597 -26.19 4.25 -22.03
C TRP A 597 -26.62 4.06 -23.47
N TRP A 598 -25.96 3.15 -24.18
CA TRP A 598 -26.13 2.92 -25.63
C TRP A 598 -26.99 1.69 -25.98
N GLY A 599 -27.43 0.91 -24.98
CA GLY A 599 -28.41 -0.17 -25.14
C GLY A 599 -28.11 -1.42 -24.32
N PRO A 600 -29.02 -2.42 -24.32
CA PRO A 600 -28.80 -3.68 -23.62
C PRO A 600 -27.56 -4.42 -24.15
N GLY A 601 -26.59 -4.67 -23.27
CA GLY A 601 -25.35 -5.36 -23.59
C GLY A 601 -24.31 -4.55 -24.39
N THR A 602 -24.40 -3.22 -24.41
CA THR A 602 -23.25 -2.38 -24.79
C THR A 602 -22.23 -2.30 -23.65
N ILE A 603 -21.05 -1.71 -23.90
CA ILE A 603 -19.98 -1.68 -22.88
C ILE A 603 -20.41 -0.88 -21.64
N GLU A 604 -21.15 0.20 -21.86
CA GLU A 604 -21.63 1.11 -20.82
C GLU A 604 -22.67 0.44 -19.92
N ASP A 605 -23.56 -0.35 -20.53
CA ASP A 605 -24.57 -1.14 -19.84
C ASP A 605 -23.94 -2.28 -19.01
N VAL A 606 -22.90 -2.92 -19.55
CA VAL A 606 -22.12 -3.94 -18.85
C VAL A 606 -21.36 -3.34 -17.67
N VAL A 607 -20.62 -2.25 -17.87
CA VAL A 607 -19.84 -1.59 -16.80
C VAL A 607 -20.74 -1.01 -15.72
N LEU A 608 -21.88 -0.39 -16.09
CA LEU A 608 -22.87 0.08 -15.13
C LEU A 608 -23.38 -1.06 -14.23
N GLN A 609 -23.83 -2.17 -14.82
CA GLN A 609 -24.47 -3.26 -14.07
C GLN A 609 -23.50 -4.21 -13.36
N GLN A 610 -22.28 -4.41 -13.89
CA GLN A 610 -21.34 -5.45 -13.41
C GLN A 610 -20.12 -4.89 -12.67
N ASN A 611 -19.87 -3.59 -12.75
CA ASN A 611 -18.72 -2.94 -12.13
C ASN A 611 -19.15 -1.79 -11.21
N ILE A 612 -19.98 -0.85 -11.69
CA ILE A 612 -20.37 0.36 -10.92
C ILE A 612 -21.42 0.04 -9.85
N LEU A 613 -22.62 -0.45 -10.21
CA LEU A 613 -23.70 -0.69 -9.24
C LEU A 613 -23.38 -1.82 -8.25
N THR A 614 -22.48 -2.72 -8.62
CA THR A 614 -21.95 -3.81 -7.78
C THR A 614 -20.75 -3.41 -6.93
N HIS A 615 -20.20 -2.21 -7.11
CA HIS A 615 -19.01 -1.77 -6.39
C HIS A 615 -19.27 -1.70 -4.88
N PRO A 616 -18.35 -2.11 -3.99
CA PRO A 616 -18.55 -2.03 -2.54
C PRO A 616 -18.87 -0.63 -2.01
N ARG A 617 -18.45 0.42 -2.76
CA ARG A 617 -18.68 1.84 -2.45
C ARG A 617 -19.87 2.46 -3.21
N ALA A 618 -20.64 1.69 -3.98
CA ALA A 618 -21.72 2.22 -4.83
C ALA A 618 -22.79 3.00 -4.05
N SER A 619 -23.06 2.65 -2.79
CA SER A 619 -24.02 3.36 -1.93
C SER A 619 -23.56 4.74 -1.44
N GLU A 620 -22.36 5.19 -1.81
CA GLU A 620 -21.88 6.55 -1.52
C GLU A 620 -22.43 7.61 -2.50
N LEU A 621 -22.95 7.19 -3.66
CA LEU A 621 -23.53 8.05 -4.70
C LEU A 621 -24.92 7.57 -5.12
N THR A 622 -25.57 8.32 -6.01
CA THR A 622 -26.76 7.86 -6.74
C THR A 622 -26.52 7.80 -8.25
N TYR A 623 -27.30 6.98 -8.96
CA TYR A 623 -27.09 6.70 -10.39
C TYR A 623 -28.36 6.90 -11.21
N ALA A 624 -28.25 7.54 -12.37
CA ALA A 624 -29.34 7.68 -13.35
C ALA A 624 -28.85 7.32 -14.75
N ILE A 625 -29.76 6.88 -15.62
CA ILE A 625 -29.45 6.64 -17.04
C ILE A 625 -29.41 7.97 -17.81
N HIS A 626 -28.32 8.21 -18.52
CA HIS A 626 -28.25 9.14 -19.66
C HIS A 626 -28.48 8.34 -20.95
N TYR A 627 -29.70 8.40 -21.48
CA TYR A 627 -30.17 7.60 -22.60
C TYR A 627 -29.69 8.21 -23.93
N GLU A 628 -28.81 7.49 -24.63
CA GLU A 628 -28.11 7.98 -25.83
C GLU A 628 -28.96 7.82 -27.10
N SER A 629 -30.02 8.63 -27.20
CA SER A 629 -31.03 8.60 -28.28
C SER A 629 -30.43 8.57 -29.69
N THR A 630 -29.26 9.18 -29.89
CA THR A 630 -28.52 9.19 -31.17
C THR A 630 -28.06 7.79 -31.59
N GLY A 631 -27.64 6.96 -30.64
CA GLY A 631 -27.37 5.54 -30.86
C GLY A 631 -28.64 4.69 -30.95
N ARG A 632 -29.66 5.00 -30.13
CA ARG A 632 -30.89 4.19 -30.04
C ARG A 632 -31.87 4.39 -31.20
N PHE A 633 -31.92 5.57 -31.82
CA PHE A 633 -32.98 5.96 -32.77
C PHE A 633 -32.54 6.15 -34.23
N ASN A 634 -31.28 5.89 -34.61
CA ASN A 634 -30.72 6.29 -35.91
C ASN A 634 -30.73 7.83 -36.15
N GLY A 635 -30.21 8.25 -37.31
CA GLY A 635 -30.05 9.68 -37.65
C GLY A 635 -31.37 10.43 -37.86
N PHE A 636 -31.38 11.73 -37.51
CA PHE A 636 -32.56 12.61 -37.45
C PHE A 636 -33.42 12.69 -38.72
N GLU A 637 -32.88 12.38 -39.91
CA GLU A 637 -33.65 12.39 -41.17
C GLU A 637 -34.60 11.19 -41.30
N THR A 638 -34.24 10.04 -40.70
CA THR A 638 -35.00 8.78 -40.76
C THR A 638 -34.89 8.03 -39.43
N PRO A 639 -35.49 8.57 -38.34
CA PRO A 639 -35.39 7.97 -37.02
C PRO A 639 -36.29 6.72 -36.88
N ASP A 640 -35.94 5.85 -35.94
CA ASP A 640 -36.66 4.63 -35.58
C ASP A 640 -36.79 4.54 -34.05
N PHE A 641 -38.01 4.70 -33.54
CA PHE A 641 -38.28 4.69 -32.09
C PHE A 641 -38.68 3.31 -31.56
N SER A 642 -38.60 2.25 -32.38
CA SER A 642 -39.08 0.91 -32.00
C SER A 642 -38.36 0.30 -30.80
N ASN A 643 -37.12 0.72 -30.52
CA ASN A 643 -36.36 0.29 -29.34
C ASN A 643 -36.89 0.85 -28.02
N LEU A 644 -37.56 2.02 -28.01
CA LEU A 644 -37.78 2.81 -26.79
C LEU A 644 -38.59 2.06 -25.71
N VAL A 645 -39.62 1.33 -26.10
CA VAL A 645 -40.44 0.52 -25.16
C VAL A 645 -39.61 -0.61 -24.57
N THR A 646 -38.91 -1.38 -25.41
CA THR A 646 -38.10 -2.53 -24.96
C THR A 646 -36.87 -2.12 -24.16
N ASP A 647 -36.28 -0.96 -24.45
CA ASP A 647 -35.18 -0.40 -23.69
C ASP A 647 -35.64 0.04 -22.29
N PHE A 648 -36.80 0.70 -22.19
CA PHE A 648 -37.36 1.09 -20.90
C PHE A 648 -37.80 -0.14 -20.10
N GLU A 649 -38.38 -1.17 -20.73
CA GLU A 649 -38.70 -2.45 -20.05
C GLU A 649 -37.42 -3.13 -19.54
N TYR A 650 -36.35 -3.14 -20.34
CA TYR A 650 -35.03 -3.66 -19.92
C TYR A 650 -34.45 -2.89 -18.73
N LEU A 651 -34.47 -1.55 -18.74
CA LEU A 651 -34.01 -0.73 -17.63
C LEU A 651 -34.86 -0.94 -16.36
N ALA A 652 -36.17 -1.17 -16.52
CA ALA A 652 -37.07 -1.52 -15.41
C ALA A 652 -36.78 -2.90 -14.79
N GLU A 653 -36.34 -3.87 -15.59
CA GLU A 653 -35.97 -5.21 -15.11
C GLU A 653 -34.57 -5.28 -14.47
N ASN A 654 -33.60 -4.52 -14.97
CA ASN A 654 -32.18 -4.70 -14.64
C ASN A 654 -31.55 -3.55 -13.82
N VAL A 655 -32.12 -2.34 -13.85
CA VAL A 655 -31.48 -1.12 -13.29
C VAL A 655 -32.38 -0.38 -12.28
N PHE A 656 -33.65 -0.13 -12.60
CA PHE A 656 -34.53 0.70 -11.75
C PHE A 656 -34.88 0.09 -10.38
N SER A 657 -34.56 -1.18 -10.14
CA SER A 657 -34.72 -1.83 -8.82
C SER A 657 -33.56 -1.57 -7.85
N ASP A 658 -32.44 -1.01 -8.32
CA ASP A 658 -31.26 -0.76 -7.48
C ASP A 658 -31.56 0.27 -6.36
N PRO A 659 -31.12 0.05 -5.10
CA PRO A 659 -31.39 0.97 -4.00
C PRO A 659 -30.80 2.37 -4.23
N ASN A 660 -29.65 2.47 -4.90
CA ASN A 660 -28.91 3.70 -5.13
C ASN A 660 -29.37 4.42 -6.41
N TYR A 661 -30.29 3.83 -7.18
CA TYR A 661 -30.86 4.49 -8.37
C TYR A 661 -31.55 5.82 -8.02
N HIS A 662 -31.23 6.88 -8.74
CA HIS A 662 -31.68 8.23 -8.46
C HIS A 662 -33.17 8.44 -8.79
N ARG A 663 -33.90 9.07 -7.86
CA ARG A 663 -35.36 9.15 -7.90
C ARG A 663 -35.88 10.51 -7.42
N ILE A 664 -36.63 11.20 -8.28
CA ILE A 664 -37.39 12.42 -7.93
C ILE A 664 -38.85 12.01 -7.69
N ASP A 665 -39.47 12.45 -6.59
CA ASP A 665 -40.80 11.98 -6.12
C ASP A 665 -40.95 10.44 -6.05
N GLY A 666 -39.83 9.72 -5.86
CA GLY A 666 -39.79 8.25 -5.86
C GLY A 666 -39.82 7.59 -7.26
N ARG A 667 -39.86 8.37 -8.33
CA ARG A 667 -39.88 7.93 -9.73
C ARG A 667 -38.45 7.80 -10.27
N PRO A 668 -38.07 6.69 -10.96
CA PRO A 668 -36.71 6.53 -11.49
C PRO A 668 -36.43 7.59 -12.56
N VAL A 669 -35.31 8.32 -12.43
CA VAL A 669 -34.93 9.40 -13.35
C VAL A 669 -34.21 8.86 -14.58
N VAL A 670 -34.56 9.38 -15.77
CA VAL A 670 -33.86 9.11 -17.05
C VAL A 670 -33.62 10.44 -17.76
N PHE A 671 -32.36 10.75 -18.05
CA PHE A 671 -31.98 11.89 -18.89
C PHE A 671 -32.00 11.47 -20.36
N MET A 672 -32.77 12.17 -21.20
CA MET A 672 -33.05 11.81 -22.59
C MET A 672 -32.23 12.68 -23.55
N TYR A 673 -31.12 12.16 -24.07
CA TYR A 673 -30.22 12.95 -24.90
C TYR A 673 -30.86 13.34 -26.25
N VAL A 674 -30.56 14.54 -26.73
CA VAL A 674 -31.06 15.15 -27.98
C VAL A 674 -32.59 15.10 -28.17
N SER A 675 -33.34 15.21 -27.07
CA SER A 675 -34.82 15.27 -27.12
C SER A 675 -35.30 16.37 -28.07
N ARG A 676 -34.62 17.52 -28.04
CA ARG A 676 -34.93 18.73 -28.83
C ARG A 676 -35.01 18.49 -30.34
N ALA A 677 -34.31 17.47 -30.86
CA ALA A 677 -34.34 17.09 -32.27
C ALA A 677 -35.41 16.04 -32.55
N TYR A 678 -35.37 14.89 -31.85
CA TYR A 678 -36.25 13.74 -32.13
C TYR A 678 -37.72 14.03 -31.82
N PHE A 679 -38.03 14.69 -30.70
CA PHE A 679 -39.39 14.84 -30.19
C PHE A 679 -40.23 15.90 -30.93
N ASN A 680 -39.72 16.42 -32.05
CA ASN A 680 -40.55 17.10 -33.04
C ASN A 680 -41.44 16.10 -33.81
N ASN A 681 -41.00 14.84 -34.00
CA ASN A 681 -41.80 13.79 -34.62
C ASN A 681 -42.91 13.32 -33.63
N PRO A 682 -44.21 13.29 -34.02
CA PRO A 682 -45.26 12.67 -33.20
C PRO A 682 -45.02 11.20 -32.86
N GLU A 683 -44.28 10.45 -33.67
CA GLU A 683 -43.96 9.04 -33.43
C GLU A 683 -43.02 8.86 -32.23
N ALA A 684 -42.10 9.80 -31.99
CA ALA A 684 -41.24 9.81 -30.80
C ALA A 684 -42.05 10.01 -29.51
N ARG A 685 -43.01 10.95 -29.56
CA ARG A 685 -43.91 11.26 -28.44
C ARG A 685 -44.80 10.08 -28.11
N GLN A 686 -45.43 9.47 -29.12
CA GLN A 686 -46.23 8.25 -28.94
C GLN A 686 -45.39 7.09 -28.39
N ALA A 687 -44.14 6.91 -28.85
CA ALA A 687 -43.27 5.85 -28.34
C ALA A 687 -42.87 6.06 -26.87
N LEU A 688 -42.69 7.31 -26.42
CA LEU A 688 -42.42 7.63 -25.02
C LEU A 688 -43.66 7.44 -24.12
N ASP A 689 -44.84 7.83 -24.60
CA ASP A 689 -46.12 7.53 -23.94
C ASP A 689 -46.35 6.02 -23.82
N ASP A 690 -46.15 5.28 -24.91
CA ASP A 690 -46.28 3.82 -24.94
C ASP A 690 -45.28 3.14 -23.98
N ALA A 691 -44.04 3.64 -23.90
CA ALA A 691 -43.03 3.17 -22.94
C ALA A 691 -43.43 3.46 -21.48
N ARG A 692 -43.86 4.70 -21.15
CA ARG A 692 -44.39 5.02 -19.82
C ARG A 692 -45.56 4.11 -19.43
N GLN A 693 -46.52 3.89 -20.35
CA GLN A 693 -47.67 3.03 -20.08
C GLN A 693 -47.30 1.55 -19.93
N ALA A 694 -46.31 1.05 -20.68
CA ALA A 694 -45.77 -0.29 -20.51
C ALA A 694 -45.16 -0.47 -19.12
N LEU A 695 -44.32 0.47 -18.67
CA LEU A 695 -43.67 0.40 -17.36
C LEU A 695 -44.65 0.45 -16.20
N ILE A 696 -45.63 1.35 -16.26
CA ILE A 696 -46.70 1.45 -15.25
C ILE A 696 -47.53 0.16 -15.19
N THR A 697 -47.76 -0.50 -16.33
CA THR A 697 -48.60 -1.70 -16.43
C THR A 697 -47.87 -2.99 -16.06
N THR A 698 -46.62 -3.15 -16.48
CA THR A 698 -45.84 -4.40 -16.37
C THR A 698 -44.97 -4.43 -15.10
N HIS A 699 -44.32 -3.32 -14.77
CA HIS A 699 -43.32 -3.24 -13.68
C HIS A 699 -43.79 -2.38 -12.50
N GLY A 700 -44.77 -1.49 -12.69
CA GLY A 700 -45.27 -0.56 -11.68
C GLY A 700 -44.44 0.73 -11.52
N TYR A 701 -43.47 0.99 -12.41
CA TYR A 701 -42.70 2.23 -12.43
C TYR A 701 -43.37 3.29 -13.31
N ASP A 702 -43.34 4.54 -12.86
CA ASP A 702 -43.63 5.74 -13.66
C ASP A 702 -42.32 6.54 -13.78
N PRO A 703 -41.57 6.47 -14.90
CA PRO A 703 -40.26 7.08 -15.00
C PRO A 703 -40.32 8.60 -15.15
N TYR A 704 -39.43 9.30 -14.45
CA TYR A 704 -39.27 10.75 -14.49
C TYR A 704 -38.26 11.11 -15.59
N VAL A 705 -38.74 11.62 -16.72
CA VAL A 705 -37.91 11.79 -17.92
C VAL A 705 -37.49 13.24 -18.10
N VAL A 706 -36.19 13.50 -18.14
CA VAL A 706 -35.59 14.83 -18.29
C VAL A 706 -35.14 15.06 -19.73
N GLY A 707 -35.66 16.07 -20.42
CA GLY A 707 -35.32 16.37 -21.82
C GLY A 707 -34.32 17.53 -21.97
N ASP A 708 -33.42 17.50 -22.97
CA ASP A 708 -32.40 18.55 -23.21
C ASP A 708 -32.94 19.78 -23.97
N GLU A 709 -34.12 20.23 -23.57
CA GLU A 709 -34.96 21.19 -24.29
C GLU A 709 -34.51 22.67 -24.20
N VAL A 710 -33.65 23.03 -23.25
CA VAL A 710 -33.28 24.43 -22.93
C VAL A 710 -32.08 24.89 -23.77
N PHE A 711 -32.21 24.76 -25.09
CA PHE A 711 -31.12 24.98 -26.06
C PHE A 711 -31.03 26.42 -26.61
N ASP A 712 -32.17 27.08 -26.84
CA ASP A 712 -32.21 28.47 -27.33
C ASP A 712 -33.30 29.31 -26.63
N ALA A 713 -33.31 30.63 -26.87
CA ALA A 713 -34.22 31.57 -26.21
C ALA A 713 -35.70 31.44 -26.62
N GLY A 714 -36.02 30.59 -27.62
CA GLY A 714 -37.35 30.27 -28.11
C GLY A 714 -37.90 28.97 -27.52
N PHE A 715 -37.81 28.81 -26.19
CA PHE A 715 -38.23 27.61 -25.46
C PHE A 715 -39.57 27.02 -25.94
N ASN A 716 -39.54 25.76 -26.39
CA ASN A 716 -40.70 25.09 -26.98
C ASN A 716 -41.52 24.35 -25.92
N SER A 717 -42.36 25.08 -25.20
CA SER A 717 -43.26 24.53 -24.18
C SER A 717 -44.18 23.39 -24.68
N GLY A 718 -44.47 23.33 -25.99
CA GLY A 718 -45.25 22.26 -26.61
C GLY A 718 -44.50 20.96 -26.87
N ARG A 719 -43.17 20.94 -26.75
CA ARG A 719 -42.32 19.72 -26.77
C ARG A 719 -41.76 19.41 -25.39
N ALA A 720 -41.53 20.44 -24.57
CA ALA A 720 -41.23 20.30 -23.15
C ALA A 720 -42.35 19.59 -22.36
N ALA A 721 -43.62 19.77 -22.73
CA ALA A 721 -44.76 19.13 -22.07
C ALA A 721 -44.79 17.58 -22.13
N GLU A 722 -43.88 16.97 -22.89
CA GLU A 722 -43.68 15.51 -22.97
C GLU A 722 -42.74 14.98 -21.86
N PHE A 723 -42.00 15.88 -21.21
CA PHE A 723 -40.96 15.60 -20.21
C PHE A 723 -41.35 16.13 -18.83
N ASP A 724 -40.76 15.55 -17.78
CA ASP A 724 -41.04 15.87 -16.39
C ASP A 724 -40.18 17.05 -15.90
N ALA A 725 -38.95 17.19 -16.41
CA ALA A 725 -38.09 18.36 -16.24
C ALA A 725 -37.24 18.62 -17.50
N MET A 726 -36.64 19.81 -17.58
CA MET A 726 -35.82 20.23 -18.73
C MET A 726 -34.39 20.53 -18.28
N THR A 727 -33.41 20.07 -19.07
CA THR A 727 -31.98 20.34 -18.86
C THR A 727 -31.33 20.93 -20.11
N THR A 728 -30.01 21.17 -20.02
CA THR A 728 -29.18 21.80 -21.06
C THR A 728 -27.88 21.02 -21.21
N TYR A 729 -27.85 19.93 -21.99
CA TYR A 729 -26.55 19.34 -22.35
C TYR A 729 -25.67 20.31 -23.19
N ASP A 730 -26.23 21.41 -23.72
CA ASP A 730 -25.63 22.37 -24.68
C ASP A 730 -24.25 22.99 -24.30
N VAL A 731 -23.21 22.16 -24.38
CA VAL A 731 -21.79 22.54 -24.28
C VAL A 731 -21.38 23.59 -25.32
N PHE A 732 -22.14 23.75 -26.40
CA PHE A 732 -21.84 24.66 -27.51
C PHE A 732 -22.20 26.11 -27.17
N ALA A 733 -23.46 26.39 -26.84
CA ALA A 733 -23.91 27.77 -26.57
C ALA A 733 -23.89 28.15 -25.07
N MET A 734 -23.23 27.35 -24.23
CA MET A 734 -22.74 27.77 -22.91
C MET A 734 -21.26 28.20 -22.92
N SER A 735 -20.50 27.82 -23.95
CA SER A 735 -19.05 28.11 -24.08
C SER A 735 -18.69 29.15 -25.15
N GLY A 736 -19.66 29.68 -25.91
CA GLY A 736 -19.38 30.63 -27.00
C GLY A 736 -18.80 29.99 -28.28
N PHE A 737 -19.05 28.70 -28.49
CA PHE A 737 -18.61 27.87 -29.62
C PHE A 737 -18.69 28.54 -31.01
N SER A 738 -19.83 29.18 -31.33
CA SER A 738 -20.05 29.74 -32.67
C SER A 738 -19.07 30.87 -33.05
N SER A 739 -18.55 31.55 -32.03
CA SER A 739 -17.48 32.53 -32.14
C SER A 739 -16.09 31.93 -31.88
N GLY A 740 -15.97 30.91 -31.03
CA GLY A 740 -14.67 30.41 -30.53
C GLY A 740 -14.10 31.33 -29.46
N THR A 741 -14.98 32.02 -28.72
CA THR A 741 -14.66 33.05 -27.73
C THR A 741 -15.75 33.06 -26.66
N VAL A 742 -15.40 32.85 -25.39
CA VAL A 742 -16.32 32.98 -24.24
C VAL A 742 -16.34 34.41 -23.73
N SER A 743 -17.50 34.90 -23.29
CA SER A 743 -17.68 36.21 -22.66
C SER A 743 -18.80 36.20 -21.61
N GLN A 744 -18.86 37.22 -20.75
CA GLN A 744 -19.97 37.42 -19.82
C GLN A 744 -21.35 37.51 -20.51
N GLY A 745 -21.38 37.88 -21.81
CA GLY A 745 -22.62 37.90 -22.60
C GLY A 745 -23.18 36.50 -22.88
N ASP A 746 -22.31 35.48 -22.92
CA ASP A 746 -22.67 34.08 -23.12
C ASP A 746 -23.21 33.47 -21.80
N ILE A 747 -22.59 33.81 -20.66
CA ILE A 747 -23.10 33.49 -19.31
C ILE A 747 -24.51 34.07 -19.11
N GLN A 748 -24.69 35.35 -19.46
CA GLN A 748 -26.00 36.02 -19.41
C GLN A 748 -27.01 35.40 -20.38
N GLN A 749 -26.56 34.85 -21.51
CA GLN A 749 -27.43 34.11 -22.42
C GLN A 749 -27.86 32.77 -21.82
N ALA A 750 -26.94 32.02 -21.19
CA ALA A 750 -27.26 30.78 -20.49
C ALA A 750 -28.32 31.00 -19.39
N ASN A 751 -28.12 31.98 -18.51
CA ASN A 751 -29.15 32.40 -17.53
C ASN A 751 -30.49 32.70 -18.23
N SER A 752 -30.45 33.49 -19.31
CA SER A 752 -31.66 33.87 -20.05
C SER A 752 -32.42 32.68 -20.66
N LYS A 753 -31.75 31.57 -21.02
CA LYS A 753 -32.41 30.33 -21.46
C LYS A 753 -33.15 29.67 -20.30
N TYR A 754 -32.48 29.48 -19.15
CA TYR A 754 -33.05 28.87 -17.95
C TYR A 754 -34.25 29.68 -17.43
N ALA A 755 -34.08 30.99 -17.28
CA ALA A 755 -35.13 31.89 -16.82
C ALA A 755 -36.33 31.92 -17.79
N ALA A 756 -36.11 31.74 -19.10
CA ALA A 756 -37.20 31.65 -20.08
C ALA A 756 -37.97 30.33 -19.98
N ALA A 757 -37.30 29.20 -19.72
CA ALA A 757 -37.94 27.91 -19.50
C ALA A 757 -38.76 27.89 -18.20
N ALA A 758 -38.18 28.37 -17.09
CA ALA A 758 -38.87 28.53 -15.81
C ALA A 758 -40.07 29.49 -15.93
N ALA A 759 -39.91 30.64 -16.62
CA ALA A 759 -41.02 31.58 -16.87
C ALA A 759 -42.11 31.03 -17.81
N ALA A 760 -41.82 30.00 -18.61
CA ALA A 760 -42.80 29.25 -19.38
C ALA A 760 -43.52 28.15 -18.56
N GLY A 761 -43.12 27.94 -17.30
CA GLY A 761 -43.74 27.00 -16.36
C GLY A 761 -43.17 25.57 -16.40
N ALA A 762 -41.95 25.38 -16.90
CA ALA A 762 -41.26 24.11 -16.84
C ALA A 762 -40.33 24.01 -15.61
N THR A 763 -40.23 22.83 -15.01
CA THR A 763 -39.19 22.50 -14.02
C THR A 763 -37.84 22.43 -14.73
N VAL A 764 -36.83 23.08 -14.16
CA VAL A 764 -35.49 23.24 -14.77
C VAL A 764 -34.44 22.53 -13.92
N ILE A 765 -33.57 21.77 -14.59
CA ILE A 765 -32.33 21.20 -14.04
C ILE A 765 -31.20 21.87 -14.82
N PRO A 766 -30.65 22.98 -14.32
CA PRO A 766 -29.54 23.66 -14.97
C PRO A 766 -28.34 22.73 -15.13
N ALA A 767 -27.58 22.95 -16.20
CA ALA A 767 -26.30 22.30 -16.42
C ALA A 767 -25.20 23.32 -16.74
N ILE A 768 -23.94 22.92 -16.61
CA ILE A 768 -22.77 23.78 -16.84
C ILE A 768 -21.64 23.00 -17.53
N THR A 769 -20.62 23.68 -18.05
CA THR A 769 -19.45 23.05 -18.66
C THR A 769 -18.18 23.87 -18.40
N PRO A 770 -17.01 23.26 -18.17
CA PRO A 770 -15.78 24.01 -17.90
C PRO A 770 -15.16 24.62 -19.16
N GLY A 771 -15.45 24.07 -20.35
CA GLY A 771 -14.90 24.47 -21.65
C GLY A 771 -15.25 23.44 -22.72
N TYR A 772 -14.67 23.55 -23.92
CA TYR A 772 -14.96 22.64 -25.03
C TYR A 772 -13.84 22.58 -26.08
N ASN A 773 -13.41 21.38 -26.44
CA ASN A 773 -12.60 21.09 -27.62
C ASN A 773 -12.74 19.63 -28.08
N ASP A 774 -13.46 19.40 -29.18
CA ASP A 774 -13.63 18.09 -29.81
C ASP A 774 -12.77 17.86 -31.08
N LYS A 775 -11.70 18.64 -31.26
CA LYS A 775 -10.89 18.66 -32.49
C LYS A 775 -10.09 17.38 -32.76
N ALA A 776 -9.96 16.48 -31.78
CA ALA A 776 -9.37 15.16 -31.99
C ALA A 776 -10.30 14.24 -32.81
N VAL A 777 -11.60 14.24 -32.50
CA VAL A 777 -12.63 13.42 -33.16
C VAL A 777 -13.43 14.12 -34.26
N ARG A 778 -13.58 15.45 -34.24
CA ARG A 778 -14.54 16.15 -35.10
C ARG A 778 -14.01 17.39 -35.82
N ASP A 779 -14.35 17.45 -37.09
CA ASP A 779 -13.93 18.50 -38.01
C ASP A 779 -14.94 19.66 -38.08
N GLY A 780 -14.48 20.85 -38.47
CA GLY A 780 -15.33 22.06 -38.61
C GLY A 780 -15.76 22.76 -37.32
N ASN A 781 -15.80 22.06 -36.19
CA ASN A 781 -16.06 22.62 -34.85
C ASN A 781 -14.92 23.55 -34.37
N ARG A 782 -15.19 24.39 -33.36
CA ARG A 782 -14.23 25.34 -32.74
C ARG A 782 -14.04 25.03 -31.27
N ALA A 783 -12.79 25.08 -30.81
CA ALA A 783 -12.45 25.03 -29.40
C ALA A 783 -12.76 26.36 -28.68
N THR A 784 -12.96 26.28 -27.38
CA THR A 784 -13.19 27.40 -26.45
C THR A 784 -12.45 27.11 -25.14
N GLY A 785 -11.58 28.03 -24.72
CA GLY A 785 -10.80 27.88 -23.49
C GLY A 785 -11.66 27.91 -22.23
N ARG A 786 -11.11 27.38 -21.13
CA ARG A 786 -11.76 27.32 -19.81
C ARG A 786 -11.75 28.66 -19.05
N TYR A 787 -11.66 29.78 -19.78
CA TYR A 787 -11.47 31.15 -19.30
C TYR A 787 -12.06 32.16 -20.29
N PHE A 788 -12.33 33.40 -19.86
CA PHE A 788 -12.92 34.42 -20.74
C PHE A 788 -11.94 34.94 -21.79
N THR A 789 -12.49 35.42 -22.90
CA THR A 789 -11.68 35.87 -24.05
C THR A 789 -10.93 37.16 -23.72
N GLY A 790 -9.62 37.04 -23.52
CA GLY A 790 -8.72 38.14 -23.13
C GLY A 790 -8.06 37.94 -21.76
N GLU A 791 -8.45 36.90 -21.02
CA GLU A 791 -7.80 36.46 -19.79
C GLU A 791 -6.54 35.62 -20.04
N THR A 792 -5.74 35.42 -19.00
CA THR A 792 -4.60 34.48 -19.01
C THR A 792 -5.01 33.10 -18.52
N ILE A 793 -4.18 32.08 -18.78
CA ILE A 793 -4.40 30.71 -18.29
C ILE A 793 -4.45 30.63 -16.75
N GLU A 794 -3.81 31.57 -16.06
CA GLU A 794 -3.88 31.73 -14.59
C GLU A 794 -5.32 31.96 -14.09
N GLN A 795 -6.22 32.40 -14.97
CA GLN A 795 -7.64 32.64 -14.70
C GLN A 795 -8.56 31.49 -15.18
N ALA A 796 -8.00 30.38 -15.66
CA ALA A 796 -8.78 29.20 -16.03
C ALA A 796 -9.62 28.69 -14.85
N GLY A 797 -10.88 28.37 -15.12
CA GLY A 797 -11.95 28.22 -14.13
C GLY A 797 -12.97 29.36 -14.13
N SER A 798 -12.61 30.57 -14.59
CA SER A 798 -13.49 31.76 -14.54
C SER A 798 -14.83 31.60 -15.28
N VAL A 799 -14.84 30.86 -16.39
CA VAL A 799 -16.06 30.53 -17.14
C VAL A 799 -16.92 29.53 -16.37
N PHE A 800 -16.28 28.55 -15.73
CA PHE A 800 -16.96 27.48 -15.00
C PHE A 800 -17.68 28.03 -13.75
N THR A 801 -16.98 28.84 -12.95
CA THR A 801 -17.57 29.47 -11.75
C THR A 801 -18.65 30.48 -12.11
N ALA A 802 -18.45 31.30 -13.15
CA ALA A 802 -19.50 32.20 -13.66
C ALA A 802 -20.74 31.44 -14.18
N LEU A 803 -20.57 30.24 -14.75
CA LEU A 803 -21.72 29.40 -15.12
C LEU A 803 -22.46 28.84 -13.90
N ILE A 804 -21.79 28.57 -12.77
CA ILE A 804 -22.43 28.23 -11.50
C ILE A 804 -23.18 29.47 -10.96
N ASP A 805 -22.46 30.55 -10.67
CA ASP A 805 -22.95 31.71 -9.91
C ASP A 805 -23.95 32.57 -10.67
N ASP A 806 -23.61 32.96 -11.91
CA ASP A 806 -24.36 33.96 -12.69
C ASP A 806 -25.41 33.31 -13.62
N ALA A 807 -25.41 31.98 -13.82
CA ALA A 807 -26.30 31.31 -14.77
C ALA A 807 -27.14 30.16 -14.19
N ALA A 808 -26.51 29.15 -13.59
CA ALA A 808 -27.20 27.97 -13.11
C ALA A 808 -27.88 28.18 -11.75
N GLY A 809 -27.12 28.66 -10.75
CA GLY A 809 -27.58 28.88 -9.38
C GLY A 809 -28.87 29.71 -9.25
N PRO A 810 -29.03 30.83 -9.97
CA PRO A 810 -30.26 31.64 -9.96
C PRO A 810 -31.51 30.94 -10.52
N ASN A 811 -31.36 29.73 -11.10
CA ASN A 811 -32.40 28.98 -11.79
C ASN A 811 -32.54 27.52 -11.30
N LEU A 812 -31.95 27.16 -10.15
CA LEU A 812 -32.14 25.84 -9.53
C LEU A 812 -33.60 25.67 -9.05
N ASP A 813 -34.16 24.47 -9.24
CA ASP A 813 -35.54 24.15 -8.85
C ASP A 813 -35.58 23.24 -7.60
N ALA A 814 -36.25 23.70 -6.55
CA ALA A 814 -36.39 22.95 -5.30
C ALA A 814 -37.21 21.65 -5.46
N SER A 815 -38.01 21.51 -6.54
CA SER A 815 -38.72 20.26 -6.85
C SER A 815 -37.80 19.12 -7.34
N THR A 816 -36.59 19.44 -7.79
CA THR A 816 -35.56 18.46 -8.17
C THR A 816 -34.49 18.30 -7.10
N GLY A 817 -34.65 18.94 -5.93
CA GLY A 817 -33.64 18.99 -4.87
C GLY A 817 -32.51 20.00 -5.15
N ASN A 818 -32.79 21.09 -5.87
CA ASN A 818 -31.77 22.04 -6.36
C ASN A 818 -30.71 21.35 -7.23
N LEU A 819 -31.13 20.45 -8.15
CA LEU A 819 -30.19 19.66 -8.95
C LEU A 819 -29.46 20.52 -10.00
N LEU A 820 -28.14 20.52 -9.91
CA LEU A 820 -27.18 21.06 -10.88
C LEU A 820 -26.48 19.91 -11.59
N MET A 821 -26.42 19.93 -12.92
CA MET A 821 -25.64 18.95 -13.71
C MET A 821 -24.33 19.55 -14.25
N VAL A 822 -23.27 18.75 -14.35
CA VAL A 822 -22.04 19.15 -15.04
C VAL A 822 -21.80 18.30 -16.29
N ASN A 823 -21.53 18.99 -17.40
CA ASN A 823 -21.15 18.47 -18.70
C ASN A 823 -19.63 18.69 -18.81
N SER A 824 -18.77 17.76 -18.39
CA SER A 824 -19.02 16.38 -17.96
C SER A 824 -18.13 15.99 -16.77
N PHE A 825 -18.29 14.78 -16.24
CA PHE A 825 -17.23 14.15 -15.44
C PHE A 825 -16.02 13.83 -16.32
N ASN A 826 -16.18 12.96 -17.32
CA ASN A 826 -15.09 12.32 -18.09
C ASN A 826 -15.32 12.18 -19.61
N GLU A 827 -15.98 13.15 -20.27
CA GLU A 827 -16.07 13.22 -21.74
C GLU A 827 -14.78 13.81 -22.35
N TRP A 828 -13.72 13.02 -22.35
CA TRP A 828 -12.39 13.41 -22.85
C TRP A 828 -12.34 13.65 -24.37
N HIS A 829 -13.31 13.15 -25.15
CA HIS A 829 -13.37 13.44 -26.59
C HIS A 829 -13.80 14.90 -26.88
N GLU A 830 -14.43 15.59 -25.92
CA GLU A 830 -14.93 16.97 -26.09
C GLU A 830 -14.17 18.01 -25.23
N ASP A 831 -13.12 17.61 -24.50
CA ASP A 831 -12.45 18.38 -23.43
C ASP A 831 -13.42 19.08 -22.45
N THR A 832 -14.56 18.44 -22.11
CA THR A 832 -15.55 18.98 -21.17
C THR A 832 -15.41 18.40 -19.75
N GLN A 833 -14.50 17.44 -19.56
CA GLN A 833 -14.25 16.72 -18.31
C GLN A 833 -13.83 17.65 -17.16
N ILE A 834 -14.32 17.37 -15.96
CA ILE A 834 -13.77 17.88 -14.69
C ILE A 834 -12.92 16.84 -13.96
N GLU A 835 -12.87 15.60 -14.46
CA GLU A 835 -11.91 14.57 -14.04
C GLU A 835 -10.48 15.16 -14.03
N PRO A 836 -9.70 14.93 -12.95
CA PRO A 836 -8.37 15.50 -12.81
C PRO A 836 -7.41 15.09 -13.94
N THR A 837 -6.61 16.04 -14.42
CA THR A 837 -5.42 15.71 -15.21
C THR A 837 -4.19 15.65 -14.31
N VAL A 838 -3.13 15.01 -14.79
CA VAL A 838 -1.76 15.29 -14.34
C VAL A 838 -1.52 16.82 -14.36
N VAL A 839 -0.80 17.33 -13.35
CA VAL A 839 -0.45 18.75 -13.24
C VAL A 839 0.71 19.05 -14.18
N ALA A 840 0.50 19.96 -15.14
CA ALA A 840 1.45 20.19 -16.24
C ALA A 840 1.52 21.66 -16.68
N PRO A 841 2.71 22.15 -17.12
CA PRO A 841 2.89 23.52 -17.57
C PRO A 841 1.93 23.91 -18.71
N PRO A 842 1.33 25.11 -18.68
CA PRO A 842 0.43 25.54 -19.74
C PRO A 842 0.99 25.45 -21.16
N SER A 843 0.24 24.78 -22.04
CA SER A 843 0.61 24.59 -23.45
C SER A 843 -0.55 24.88 -24.39
N SER A 844 -0.24 25.39 -25.58
CA SER A 844 -1.14 25.46 -26.73
C SER A 844 -0.62 24.63 -27.91
N THR A 845 0.27 23.66 -27.63
CA THR A 845 0.92 22.79 -28.61
C THR A 845 0.33 21.37 -28.56
N ASP A 846 0.16 20.76 -29.73
CA ASP A 846 -0.25 19.37 -29.90
C ASP A 846 0.67 18.63 -30.89
N ASN A 847 0.50 17.31 -31.01
CA ASN A 847 1.32 16.46 -31.88
C ASN A 847 0.90 16.45 -33.36
N SER A 848 0.13 17.45 -33.83
CA SER A 848 -0.28 17.55 -35.23
C SER A 848 0.84 17.99 -36.19
N GLN A 849 0.53 18.07 -37.49
CA GLN A 849 1.49 18.54 -38.49
C GLN A 849 1.84 20.03 -38.36
N THR A 850 0.92 20.88 -37.90
CA THR A 850 1.23 22.29 -37.58
C THR A 850 1.72 22.48 -36.15
N GLY A 851 1.45 21.50 -35.27
CA GLY A 851 1.65 21.58 -33.83
C GLY A 851 0.52 22.32 -33.09
N THR A 852 -0.57 22.69 -33.79
CA THR A 852 -1.70 23.46 -33.24
C THR A 852 -3.05 23.10 -33.87
N ASP A 853 -3.16 21.99 -34.61
CA ASP A 853 -4.40 21.69 -35.37
C ASP A 853 -5.55 21.24 -34.44
N LEU A 854 -5.23 20.71 -33.25
CA LEU A 854 -6.20 20.29 -32.24
C LEU A 854 -6.48 21.41 -31.25
N THR A 855 -5.43 22.04 -30.70
CA THR A 855 -5.59 23.15 -29.74
C THR A 855 -6.23 24.37 -30.40
N THR A 856 -6.02 24.56 -31.70
CA THR A 856 -6.40 25.74 -32.49
C THR A 856 -5.85 27.06 -31.94
N GLY A 857 -4.80 26.99 -31.10
CA GLY A 857 -4.20 28.13 -30.41
C GLY A 857 -4.84 28.50 -29.06
N VAL A 858 -5.82 27.73 -28.58
CA VAL A 858 -6.26 27.79 -27.17
C VAL A 858 -5.15 27.21 -26.28
N THR A 859 -4.94 27.80 -25.10
CA THR A 859 -3.99 27.29 -24.10
C THR A 859 -4.73 26.42 -23.09
N TYR A 860 -4.12 25.31 -22.71
CA TYR A 860 -4.61 24.37 -21.71
C TYR A 860 -3.57 24.24 -20.61
N GLU A 861 -4.04 24.08 -19.38
CA GLU A 861 -3.27 23.70 -18.20
C GLU A 861 -3.46 22.20 -17.93
N GLY A 862 -2.45 21.54 -17.38
CA GLY A 862 -2.67 20.32 -16.60
C GLY A 862 -3.02 20.75 -15.17
N TYR A 863 -4.23 20.44 -14.71
CA TYR A 863 -4.91 21.19 -13.65
C TYR A 863 -5.15 20.44 -12.33
N GLY A 864 -4.78 19.17 -12.20
CA GLY A 864 -5.02 18.41 -10.97
C GLY A 864 -6.51 18.37 -10.62
N TYR A 865 -6.87 18.52 -9.35
CA TYR A 865 -8.26 18.48 -8.89
C TYR A 865 -9.05 19.80 -9.05
N LYS A 866 -8.42 20.86 -9.59
CA LYS A 866 -8.92 22.25 -9.62
C LYS A 866 -10.39 22.44 -9.98
N TYR A 867 -10.94 21.72 -10.96
CA TYR A 867 -12.34 21.89 -11.38
C TYR A 867 -13.33 21.24 -10.40
N LEU A 868 -12.91 20.21 -9.66
CA LEU A 868 -13.68 19.65 -8.54
C LEU A 868 -13.66 20.60 -7.34
N ASP A 869 -12.51 21.20 -7.05
CA ASP A 869 -12.37 22.15 -5.93
C ASP A 869 -13.19 23.43 -6.15
N LEU A 870 -13.19 23.96 -7.38
CA LEU A 870 -14.08 25.04 -7.79
C LEU A 870 -15.56 24.65 -7.72
N LEU A 871 -15.91 23.42 -8.16
CA LEU A 871 -17.29 22.92 -8.10
C LEU A 871 -17.79 22.82 -6.65
N ARG A 872 -16.98 22.25 -5.74
CA ARG A 872 -17.28 22.22 -4.30
C ARG A 872 -17.45 23.62 -3.73
N THR A 873 -16.48 24.50 -3.95
CA THR A 873 -16.44 25.85 -3.36
C THR A 873 -17.68 26.67 -3.72
N HIS A 874 -18.15 26.55 -4.96
CA HIS A 874 -19.32 27.30 -5.43
C HIS A 874 -20.67 26.61 -5.16
N THR A 875 -20.70 25.34 -4.74
CA THR A 875 -21.93 24.56 -4.49
C THR A 875 -22.20 24.19 -3.02
N THR A 876 -21.29 24.53 -2.10
CA THR A 876 -21.37 24.15 -0.68
C THR A 876 -21.40 25.39 0.23
N GLU A 877 -22.57 25.79 0.76
CA GLU A 877 -22.63 26.92 1.71
C GLU A 877 -21.95 26.56 3.05
N GLY A 878 -20.81 27.18 3.34
CA GLY A 878 -20.13 27.08 4.63
C GLY A 878 -19.45 25.73 4.94
N GLY A 879 -19.24 24.88 3.94
CA GLY A 879 -18.34 23.73 4.06
C GLY A 879 -16.87 24.15 4.12
N PRO A 880 -15.97 23.31 4.68
CA PRO A 880 -14.53 23.58 4.61
C PRO A 880 -14.07 23.56 3.14
N VAL A 881 -13.18 24.49 2.80
CA VAL A 881 -12.40 24.40 1.55
C VAL A 881 -11.40 23.28 1.77
N LEU A 882 -11.45 22.23 0.96
CA LEU A 882 -10.51 21.12 1.08
C LEU A 882 -9.32 21.40 0.16
N ILE A 883 -8.29 22.05 0.72
CA ILE A 883 -7.02 22.25 0.04
C ILE A 883 -6.18 20.96 0.21
N ASP A 884 -5.28 20.66 -0.73
CA ASP A 884 -4.31 19.56 -0.59
C ASP A 884 -3.10 20.04 0.22
N GLY A 885 -2.71 19.29 1.24
CA GLY A 885 -1.71 19.70 2.23
C GLY A 885 -2.29 20.37 3.48
N ASP A 886 -3.45 21.04 3.36
CA ASP A 886 -4.22 21.62 4.46
C ASP A 886 -4.77 20.51 5.37
N ALA A 887 -4.16 20.39 6.54
CA ALA A 887 -4.32 19.31 7.48
C ALA A 887 -4.99 19.71 8.79
N ASP A 888 -5.00 21.01 9.13
CA ASP A 888 -5.68 21.56 10.32
C ASP A 888 -7.07 22.16 10.01
N PHE A 889 -7.39 22.36 8.72
CA PHE A 889 -8.66 22.87 8.17
C PHE A 889 -8.95 24.36 8.41
N ASP A 890 -7.93 25.20 8.66
CA ASP A 890 -8.06 26.67 8.74
C ASP A 890 -8.24 27.33 7.35
N GLY A 891 -7.63 26.76 6.30
CA GLY A 891 -7.79 27.18 4.91
C GLY A 891 -6.65 28.02 4.31
N ASP A 892 -5.47 28.12 4.95
CA ASP A 892 -4.21 28.37 4.22
C ASP A 892 -3.25 27.14 4.17
N LEU A 893 -1.93 27.32 4.16
CA LEU A 893 -0.93 26.26 3.91
C LEU A 893 0.43 26.62 4.55
N ASP A 894 0.67 26.19 5.79
CA ASP A 894 1.80 26.68 6.61
C ASP A 894 2.46 25.61 7.53
N SER A 895 3.26 26.01 8.53
CA SER A 895 3.93 25.05 9.43
C SER A 895 2.97 24.23 10.29
N ASP A 896 1.80 24.76 10.62
CA ASP A 896 0.90 24.19 11.61
C ASP A 896 0.14 22.98 11.03
N ASP A 897 -0.04 22.93 9.70
CA ASP A 897 -0.45 21.74 8.94
C ASP A 897 0.41 20.51 9.23
N VAL A 898 1.73 20.70 9.31
CA VAL A 898 2.66 19.59 9.51
C VAL A 898 2.58 19.07 10.94
N VAL A 899 2.23 19.95 11.90
CA VAL A 899 1.92 19.55 13.28
C VAL A 899 0.63 18.76 13.31
N ALA A 900 -0.45 19.25 12.68
CA ALA A 900 -1.73 18.55 12.59
C ALA A 900 -1.62 17.18 11.90
N PHE A 901 -0.83 17.09 10.82
CA PHE A 901 -0.54 15.84 10.12
C PHE A 901 0.22 14.84 11.01
N VAL A 902 1.23 15.29 11.76
CA VAL A 902 1.97 14.44 12.71
C VAL A 902 1.09 13.98 13.87
N GLU A 903 0.22 14.83 14.42
CA GLU A 903 -0.74 14.42 15.45
C GLU A 903 -1.75 13.38 14.92
N ALA A 904 -2.15 13.50 13.65
CA ALA A 904 -3.07 12.58 12.99
C ALA A 904 -2.40 11.30 12.42
N TRP A 905 -1.06 11.17 12.46
CA TRP A 905 -0.37 10.06 11.80
C TRP A 905 -0.85 8.67 12.27
N GLY A 906 -1.30 7.86 11.31
CA GLY A 906 -1.86 6.54 11.55
C GLY A 906 -3.25 6.53 12.19
N ALA A 907 -3.97 7.65 12.18
CA ALA A 907 -5.40 7.68 12.50
C ALA A 907 -6.20 6.93 11.43
N GLU A 908 -7.25 6.22 11.83
CA GLU A 908 -8.16 5.49 10.93
C GLU A 908 -9.61 5.94 11.13
N TYR A 909 -10.33 6.18 10.02
CA TYR A 909 -11.76 6.46 10.04
C TYR A 909 -12.55 5.15 10.04
N LEU A 910 -13.05 4.77 11.23
CA LEU A 910 -13.75 3.49 11.42
C LEU A 910 -15.27 3.68 11.54
N HIS A 911 -16.03 3.14 10.57
CA HIS A 911 -17.49 3.03 10.64
C HIS A 911 -17.91 1.61 11.04
N GLU A 912 -18.66 1.47 12.14
CA GLU A 912 -19.03 0.18 12.78
C GLU A 912 -17.85 -0.80 13.03
N GLY A 913 -16.60 -0.31 13.02
CA GLY A 913 -15.38 -1.11 13.19
C GLY A 913 -14.71 -1.55 11.88
N VAL A 914 -15.17 -1.06 10.72
CA VAL A 914 -14.56 -1.23 9.40
C VAL A 914 -13.94 0.11 8.98
N ARG A 915 -12.74 0.11 8.40
CA ARG A 915 -12.15 1.33 7.81
C ARG A 915 -12.96 1.78 6.60
N VAL A 916 -13.31 3.07 6.55
CA VAL A 916 -14.10 3.67 5.48
C VAL A 916 -13.47 5.00 5.08
N GLY A 917 -13.08 5.12 3.81
CA GLY A 917 -12.60 6.37 3.22
C GLY A 917 -13.73 7.27 2.71
N GLY A 918 -13.45 8.05 1.67
CA GLY A 918 -14.40 9.01 1.09
C GLY A 918 -14.54 10.30 1.91
N TYR A 919 -15.58 11.10 1.62
CA TYR A 919 -15.67 12.48 2.15
C TYR A 919 -15.59 12.58 3.69
N ALA A 920 -16.11 11.57 4.39
CA ALA A 920 -16.23 11.57 5.84
C ALA A 920 -14.88 11.42 6.57
N SER A 921 -13.91 10.73 5.97
CA SER A 921 -12.56 10.63 6.52
C SER A 921 -11.79 11.92 6.28
N ARG A 922 -11.67 12.39 5.03
CA ARG A 922 -11.02 13.67 4.65
C ARG A 922 -11.50 14.89 5.44
N THR A 923 -12.75 14.92 5.91
CA THR A 923 -13.30 16.03 6.72
C THR A 923 -13.18 15.86 8.25
N SER A 924 -12.54 14.79 8.71
CA SER A 924 -12.32 14.52 10.13
C SER A 924 -10.85 14.33 10.51
N MET A 925 -10.00 14.08 9.51
CA MET A 925 -8.55 13.92 9.63
C MET A 925 -7.90 14.21 8.25
N PRO A 926 -6.58 14.50 8.18
CA PRO A 926 -5.85 14.77 6.93
C PRO A 926 -5.57 13.51 6.08
N ASP A 927 -6.64 12.78 5.79
CA ASP A 927 -6.72 11.74 4.77
C ASP A 927 -6.99 12.43 3.41
N PHE A 928 -5.93 12.69 2.65
CA PHE A 928 -5.98 13.39 1.36
C PHE A 928 -6.26 12.42 0.20
N ASN A 929 -5.95 11.12 0.36
CA ASN A 929 -6.19 10.10 -0.65
C ASN A 929 -7.63 9.52 -0.62
N TYR A 930 -8.40 9.81 0.43
CA TYR A 930 -9.76 9.36 0.71
C TYR A 930 -9.89 7.83 0.91
N ASP A 931 -8.90 7.14 1.50
CA ASP A 931 -8.92 5.68 1.77
C ASP A 931 -9.37 5.29 3.19
N GLY A 932 -9.31 6.23 4.13
CA GLY A 932 -9.69 6.06 5.53
C GLY A 932 -8.54 5.86 6.51
N VAL A 933 -7.27 6.07 6.13
CA VAL A 933 -6.12 6.26 7.04
C VAL A 933 -5.41 7.59 6.77
N VAL A 934 -4.49 7.97 7.66
CA VAL A 934 -3.45 8.98 7.40
C VAL A 934 -2.09 8.27 7.30
N ASP A 935 -1.53 8.12 6.10
CA ASP A 935 -0.24 7.43 5.88
C ASP A 935 0.72 8.13 4.89
N PHE A 936 1.69 7.39 4.35
CA PHE A 936 2.70 7.92 3.43
C PHE A 936 2.15 8.43 2.10
N VAL A 937 0.96 8.01 1.66
CA VAL A 937 0.31 8.59 0.48
C VAL A 937 -0.13 10.02 0.81
N ASP A 938 -0.74 10.24 1.97
CA ASP A 938 -1.16 11.55 2.47
C ASP A 938 0.03 12.48 2.74
N TRP A 939 1.15 11.91 3.22
CA TRP A 939 2.41 12.64 3.37
C TRP A 939 2.88 13.28 2.06
N PHE A 940 2.63 12.66 0.90
CA PHE A 940 3.01 13.27 -0.38
C PHE A 940 2.20 14.51 -0.73
N TYR A 941 0.97 14.66 -0.23
CA TYR A 941 0.17 15.89 -0.39
C TYR A 941 0.72 17.02 0.48
N VAL A 942 1.03 16.77 1.76
CA VAL A 942 1.68 17.77 2.64
C VAL A 942 3.05 18.18 2.07
N ARG A 943 3.88 17.19 1.70
CA ARG A 943 5.21 17.39 1.11
C ARG A 943 5.21 18.16 -0.21
N ALA A 944 4.13 18.07 -1.00
CA ALA A 944 4.01 18.78 -2.27
C ALA A 944 3.50 20.22 -2.12
N ASN A 945 2.62 20.49 -1.15
CA ASN A 945 1.85 21.72 -1.08
C ASN A 945 2.26 22.68 0.06
N VAL A 946 3.03 22.24 1.06
CA VAL A 946 3.50 23.09 2.17
C VAL A 946 4.98 23.49 1.97
N PRO A 947 5.29 24.57 1.22
CA PRO A 947 6.66 24.86 0.78
C PRO A 947 7.59 25.40 1.86
N ASP A 948 7.08 26.14 2.85
CA ASP A 948 7.91 26.77 3.88
C ASP A 948 8.31 25.79 5.01
N ALA A 949 7.66 24.63 5.10
CA ALA A 949 7.97 23.57 6.05
C ALA A 949 9.25 22.78 5.73
N ALA A 950 9.82 22.92 4.52
CA ALA A 950 11.15 22.40 4.20
C ALA A 950 12.30 23.15 4.92
N SER A 951 11.99 24.07 5.83
CA SER A 951 12.94 24.88 6.59
C SER A 951 13.35 24.25 7.92
N ALA A 952 14.59 24.52 8.34
CA ALA A 952 15.19 23.92 9.53
C ALA A 952 14.49 24.27 10.86
N ASP A 953 13.69 25.34 10.88
CA ASP A 953 13.01 25.82 12.09
C ASP A 953 11.79 24.96 12.49
N LEU A 954 11.28 24.08 11.62
CA LEU A 954 10.07 23.28 11.87
C LEU A 954 10.21 22.33 13.10
N LEU A 955 11.39 21.71 13.28
CA LEU A 955 11.66 20.86 14.45
C LEU A 955 11.58 21.64 15.78
N ALA A 956 11.81 22.96 15.75
CA ALA A 956 11.71 23.80 16.95
C ALA A 956 10.26 24.16 17.34
N LEU A 957 9.28 23.92 16.45
CA LEU A 957 7.86 23.94 16.81
C LEU A 957 7.47 22.62 17.50
N LEU A 958 7.85 21.48 16.92
CA LEU A 958 7.56 20.14 17.47
C LEU A 958 8.23 19.87 18.83
N GLU A 959 9.36 20.52 19.16
CA GLU A 959 9.97 20.46 20.51
C GLU A 959 9.24 21.28 21.60
N VAL A 960 8.28 22.13 21.25
CA VAL A 960 7.55 22.99 22.20
C VAL A 960 6.18 22.40 22.52
N PRO A 961 5.93 21.92 23.75
CA PRO A 961 4.58 21.55 24.15
C PRO A 961 3.65 22.78 24.15
N GLU A 962 2.63 22.74 23.30
CA GLU A 962 1.53 23.71 23.28
C GLU A 962 0.98 23.94 24.70
N PRO A 963 0.81 25.19 25.18
CA PRO A 963 0.49 25.47 26.56
C PRO A 963 -1.01 25.24 26.86
N ASP A 964 -1.39 23.97 27.09
CA ASP A 964 -2.68 23.45 27.55
C ASP A 964 -3.91 24.28 27.09
N ALA A 965 -4.67 23.80 26.10
CA ALA A 965 -5.84 24.46 25.49
C ALA A 965 -6.91 25.05 26.47
N GLY A 966 -6.87 24.68 27.76
CA GLY A 966 -7.58 25.38 28.83
C GLY A 966 -7.29 26.89 28.95
N LEU A 967 -6.16 27.40 28.43
CA LEU A 967 -5.86 28.85 28.49
C LEU A 967 -6.75 29.69 27.54
N LEU A 968 -6.99 29.19 26.32
CA LEU A 968 -7.88 29.80 25.31
C LEU A 968 -9.33 29.85 25.80
N ILE A 969 -9.80 28.77 26.44
CA ILE A 969 -11.11 28.71 27.10
C ILE A 969 -11.24 29.82 28.17
N GLY A 970 -10.16 30.13 28.90
CA GLY A 970 -10.12 31.24 29.85
C GLY A 970 -10.38 32.62 29.23
N VAL A 971 -9.81 32.88 28.05
CA VAL A 971 -9.99 34.15 27.32
C VAL A 971 -11.40 34.27 26.74
N LEU A 972 -11.94 33.17 26.17
CA LEU A 972 -13.31 33.13 25.64
C LEU A 972 -14.35 33.35 26.73
N ILE A 973 -14.21 32.72 27.91
CA ILE A 973 -15.13 32.91 29.05
C ILE A 973 -15.13 34.36 29.54
N VAL A 974 -13.97 35.01 29.66
CA VAL A 974 -13.89 36.44 30.05
C VAL A 974 -14.55 37.34 29.01
N THR A 975 -14.37 37.05 27.72
CA THR A 975 -14.93 37.84 26.62
C THR A 975 -16.46 37.69 26.54
N ALA A 976 -16.98 36.46 26.72
CA ALA A 976 -18.41 36.19 26.82
C ALA A 976 -19.05 36.85 28.05
N ALA A 977 -18.40 36.78 29.21
CA ALA A 977 -18.87 37.41 30.44
C ALA A 977 -18.97 38.95 30.31
N MET A 978 -18.05 39.59 29.60
CA MET A 978 -18.14 41.03 29.31
C MET A 978 -19.26 41.35 28.31
N ARG A 979 -19.44 40.57 27.24
CA ARG A 979 -20.55 40.78 26.27
C ARG A 979 -21.94 40.63 26.90
N LEU A 980 -22.13 39.72 27.86
CA LEU A 980 -23.42 39.52 28.55
C LEU A 980 -23.79 40.64 29.54
N SER A 981 -22.85 41.51 29.92
CA SER A 981 -23.09 42.56 30.93
C SER A 981 -23.89 43.78 30.45
N THR A 982 -24.15 43.91 29.14
CA THR A 982 -24.70 45.14 28.53
C THR A 982 -26.08 45.00 27.85
N ARG A 983 -26.72 43.82 27.89
CA ARG A 983 -28.06 43.58 27.33
C ARG A 983 -29.04 42.92 28.32
N SER A 984 -29.49 43.67 29.32
CA SER A 984 -30.65 43.26 30.16
C SER A 984 -31.34 44.43 30.88
N VAL A 985 -31.87 45.39 30.13
CA VAL A 985 -32.86 46.37 30.61
C VAL A 985 -33.97 46.46 29.57
N ILE A 986 -35.24 46.49 30.01
CA ILE A 986 -36.45 46.18 29.20
C ILE A 986 -36.49 44.66 28.93
N GLU A 987 -37.17 43.85 29.73
CA GLU A 987 -38.62 43.95 29.98
C GLU A 987 -39.04 43.55 31.43
N ARG A 988 -40.35 43.64 31.74
CA ARG A 988 -40.94 43.36 33.05
C ARG A 988 -42.34 42.76 32.92
N ASP A 989 -42.69 41.93 33.91
CA ASP A 989 -44.02 41.34 34.16
C ASP A 989 -44.48 40.39 33.03
N SER A 990 -45.03 39.20 33.25
CA SER A 990 -45.53 38.49 34.46
C SER A 990 -45.53 36.97 34.12
N TRP A 991 -45.54 35.98 35.03
CA TRP A 991 -46.50 35.71 36.12
C TRP A 991 -45.89 34.82 37.22
N ARG A 992 -46.61 34.65 38.34
CA ARG A 992 -46.29 33.70 39.43
C ARG A 992 -47.20 32.47 39.36
N THR A 993 -46.73 31.31 39.86
CA THR A 993 -47.14 30.75 41.19
C THR A 993 -46.68 29.29 41.38
N MET A 994 -45.99 29.01 42.51
CA MET A 994 -45.88 27.80 43.37
C MET A 994 -46.11 26.38 42.77
N VAL A 995 -45.40 25.32 43.19
CA VAL A 995 -45.40 24.71 44.55
C VAL A 995 -44.01 24.17 44.96
N VAL A 996 -43.82 23.91 46.27
CA VAL A 996 -42.58 23.45 46.95
C VAL A 996 -42.92 22.23 47.85
N VAL A 997 -41.89 21.52 48.36
CA VAL A 997 -41.92 20.31 49.25
C VAL A 997 -42.00 19.01 48.43
N GLN A 998 -41.23 17.92 48.68
CA GLN A 998 -40.64 17.42 49.94
C GLN A 998 -39.14 17.04 49.86
N ARG A 999 -38.60 16.40 50.92
CA ARG A 999 -37.16 16.23 51.23
C ARG A 999 -36.86 14.81 51.74
N ASP A 1000 -35.56 14.47 51.70
CA ASP A 1000 -34.84 13.39 52.40
C ASP A 1000 -34.98 11.95 51.84
N GLY A 1001 -33.83 11.31 51.58
CA GLY A 1001 -33.72 9.98 51.00
C GLY A 1001 -32.27 9.52 50.70
N ARG A 1002 -31.33 9.69 51.65
CA ARG A 1002 -29.93 9.22 51.48
C ARG A 1002 -29.86 7.69 51.53
N HIS A 1003 -29.08 7.06 50.63
CA HIS A 1003 -28.29 5.84 50.92
C HIS A 1003 -27.17 5.59 49.90
N CYS A 1004 -25.92 5.58 50.37
CA CYS A 1004 -24.77 4.86 49.83
C CYS A 1004 -23.69 4.88 50.94
N PRO A 1005 -23.04 3.75 51.26
CA PRO A 1005 -21.64 3.59 50.81
C PRO A 1005 -21.22 2.14 50.49
N PRO A 1006 -20.14 1.94 49.72
CA PRO A 1006 -19.42 0.66 49.63
C PRO A 1006 -18.44 0.47 50.81
N GLY A 1007 -18.00 -0.76 51.05
CA GLY A 1007 -16.96 -1.07 52.05
C GLY A 1007 -16.58 -2.56 52.10
N GLU A 1008 -15.32 -2.85 51.76
CA GLU A 1008 -14.50 -4.05 51.98
C GLU A 1008 -15.12 -5.28 52.74
N ARG A 1009 -14.96 -6.51 52.22
CA ARG A 1009 -13.81 -7.43 52.47
C ARG A 1009 -14.01 -8.83 51.88
N GLN A 1010 -12.89 -9.40 51.40
CA GLN A 1010 -12.47 -10.81 51.38
C GLN A 1010 -13.54 -11.93 51.38
N GLU A 1011 -13.51 -12.77 50.34
CA GLU A 1011 -12.84 -14.08 50.42
C GLU A 1011 -12.10 -14.37 49.11
#